data_AF-A0A7V3MIT5-F1
#
_entry.id   AF-A0A7V3MIT5-F1
#
_cell.length_a   1.000
_cell.length_b   1.000
_cell.length_c   1.000
_cell.angle_alpha   90.00
_cell.angle_beta   90.00
_cell.angle_gamma   90.00
#
_symmetry.space_group_name_H-M   'P 1'
#
loop_
_entity.id
_entity.type
_entity.pdbx_description
1 polymer ?
#
loop_
_entity_poly.entity_id
_entity_poly.type
_entity_poly.pdbx_seq_one_letter_code
_entity_poly.pdbx_strand_id
1 'polypeptide(L)'
;MTKRLRTTLYILTLFAICPAALAWTVGEAKRDVADGEAVSLRGLAVTAVFPGSVYVEQPDRTAGIRVDTDVPLEEGDIVDVEGVIETDDYTHERYVDSYANWPQPTGGKLHLKPVGLLARAMVGGSLGFQEGLPDNPNLNNIGLLVIVWGSVTALDGRANSGYFMIKDGRAPAIKVIAPDGAAINPDWGYVTATGICSVERVNGVMKPVLKLRRASDVVNYQSWAAGKVSAMTTDEKIGQLFQVRLSGGYSMNSTDYQAIQSYRVGGFVYFASNISTATQAAGLTNALQSTAMASNGIPLLISMDQEGGIVTRIAGACDFPGNMALGSAHSYDVAFAAGSVLGSEVRAVGANMDLAPVLDTNTNPANPVIGLRSIGEQPQLVSSVGRGYIDGLHSAGCIATGKHFPGHGDTATDSHTGLPVVTYDFNTLDTIHGKPFRDCIANGLDCIMTAHILVTCLDTTLPAPLSPAVLTGYLRNNIGFDGVCMTDSMGMGALANLGYTNEQECVMAIQAGNDIVLSPNSLSGAFAAVQSAVASGAITQARLDQSVMRILKLKRRYGLFEDPYVDADAAADIVGSVDHRATELAVARAGITLVRNANGVLPLHLNPDDKVLLVTVASTSDAASRFASYITAKHANTTSMSISTSPGSSTRASVVNAAASAAVVIIATYEAQNYSNQTTLVNQLIATGKPIICVGQGKPYELAGFANVPVYLCAYSYRNCSFAAAADVIFGDYDPDGLLPVSIPGTSYAFGWGLTY
;
A
#
# COMPACT_ATOMS: atom_id res chain seq x y z
N MET A 1 31.74 -46.82 20.18
CA MET A 1 32.55 -46.88 18.94
C MET A 1 32.40 -48.29 18.36
N THR A 2 31.90 -48.55 17.16
CA THR A 2 31.31 -47.71 16.10
C THR A 2 30.86 -48.67 14.98
N LYS A 3 29.77 -48.34 14.29
CA LYS A 3 29.31 -48.90 12.99
C LYS A 3 28.69 -50.32 12.94
N ARG A 4 27.39 -50.28 12.58
CA ARG A 4 26.63 -51.17 11.68
C ARG A 4 26.28 -52.60 12.13
N LEU A 5 25.05 -52.94 11.71
CA LEU A 5 24.38 -54.25 11.61
C LEU A 5 23.72 -54.79 12.89
N ARG A 6 22.43 -54.46 13.03
CA ARG A 6 21.35 -55.45 13.17
C ARG A 6 20.04 -54.87 12.63
N THR A 7 19.79 -55.15 11.36
CA THR A 7 18.46 -55.15 10.75
C THR A 7 17.64 -56.30 11.36
N THR A 8 16.33 -56.12 11.41
CA THR A 8 15.29 -57.14 11.63
C THR A 8 14.98 -57.47 13.09
N LEU A 9 14.06 -56.72 13.69
CA LEU A 9 12.76 -57.25 14.16
C LEU A 9 11.94 -56.11 14.79
N TYR A 10 11.16 -55.37 13.98
CA TYR A 10 9.90 -54.70 14.36
C TYR A 10 9.20 -54.23 13.07
N ILE A 11 8.92 -55.20 12.20
CA ILE A 11 7.81 -55.11 11.24
C ILE A 11 6.63 -55.78 11.96
N LEU A 12 5.47 -55.12 11.96
CA LEU A 12 4.22 -55.46 12.67
C LEU A 12 4.07 -54.87 14.08
N THR A 13 3.89 -53.55 14.16
CA THR A 13 2.71 -52.89 14.76
C THR A 13 2.92 -51.38 14.75
N LEU A 14 2.58 -50.74 13.63
CA LEU A 14 2.07 -49.37 13.54
C LEU A 14 1.52 -49.14 12.12
N PHE A 15 0.74 -50.11 11.62
CA PHE A 15 -0.46 -49.79 10.85
C PHE A 15 -1.54 -49.39 11.88
N ALA A 16 -1.30 -48.27 12.57
CA ALA A 16 -2.35 -47.52 13.22
C ALA A 16 -2.58 -46.35 12.28
N ILE A 17 -3.66 -46.44 11.51
CA ILE A 17 -4.49 -45.33 11.04
C ILE A 17 -3.76 -44.00 11.19
N CYS A 18 -2.95 -43.62 10.19
CA CYS A 18 -2.61 -42.21 10.06
C CYS A 18 -3.96 -41.55 9.77
N PRO A 19 -4.51 -40.70 10.67
CA PRO A 19 -5.43 -39.70 10.18
C PRO A 19 -4.65 -38.93 9.11
N ALA A 20 -5.31 -38.29 8.15
CA ALA A 20 -4.63 -37.26 7.38
C ALA A 20 -3.88 -36.35 8.37
N ALA A 21 -2.55 -36.52 8.50
CA ALA A 21 -1.75 -35.66 9.34
C ALA A 21 -1.89 -34.30 8.68
N LEU A 22 -2.38 -33.32 9.44
CA LEU A 22 -2.55 -31.95 8.97
C LEU A 22 -1.24 -31.55 8.25
N ALA A 23 -1.33 -31.33 6.94
CA ALA A 23 -0.17 -30.89 6.17
C ALA A 23 0.25 -29.53 6.70
N TRP A 24 1.55 -29.35 6.89
CA TRP A 24 2.10 -28.08 7.33
C TRP A 24 2.06 -27.09 6.15
N THR A 25 1.80 -25.82 6.44
CA THR A 25 2.19 -24.75 5.51
C THR A 25 3.72 -24.64 5.48
N VAL A 26 4.26 -24.03 4.44
CA VAL A 26 5.71 -23.80 4.35
C VAL A 26 6.17 -22.89 5.51
N GLY A 27 5.34 -21.90 5.86
CA GLY A 27 5.61 -20.98 6.97
C GLY A 27 5.70 -21.70 8.32
N GLU A 28 4.73 -22.56 8.64
CA GLU A 28 4.73 -23.35 9.88
C GLU A 28 5.86 -24.38 9.89
N ALA A 29 6.13 -25.05 8.77
CA ALA A 29 7.23 -26.01 8.68
C ALA A 29 8.59 -25.37 8.97
N LYS A 30 8.84 -24.18 8.42
CA LYS A 30 10.06 -23.42 8.70
C LYS A 30 10.13 -22.94 10.15
N ARG A 31 9.01 -22.90 10.87
CA ARG A 31 8.92 -22.35 12.23
C ARG A 31 8.92 -23.39 13.33
N ASP A 32 7.93 -24.27 13.27
CA ASP A 32 7.57 -25.10 14.41
C ASP A 32 8.18 -26.49 14.34
N VAL A 33 8.64 -26.92 13.16
CA VAL A 33 9.24 -28.24 12.97
C VAL A 33 10.73 -28.15 13.29
N ALA A 34 11.23 -29.01 14.17
CA ALA A 34 12.65 -29.01 14.52
C ALA A 34 13.51 -29.68 13.43
N ASP A 35 14.80 -29.33 13.37
CA ASP A 35 15.74 -30.01 12.47
C ASP A 35 15.78 -31.52 12.79
N GLY A 36 15.74 -32.36 11.76
CA GLY A 36 15.65 -33.82 11.89
C GLY A 36 14.22 -34.37 12.02
N GLU A 37 13.18 -33.52 12.10
CA GLU A 37 11.79 -33.95 12.16
C GLU A 37 11.11 -34.00 10.78
N ALA A 38 10.18 -34.95 10.64
CA ALA A 38 9.46 -35.19 9.39
C ALA A 38 8.43 -34.09 9.10
N VAL A 39 8.32 -33.70 7.82
CA VAL A 39 7.35 -32.72 7.34
C VAL A 39 6.62 -33.24 6.10
N SER A 40 5.34 -32.90 6.00
CA SER A 40 4.47 -33.11 4.85
C SER A 40 3.92 -31.77 4.39
N LEU A 41 4.31 -31.34 3.19
CA LEU A 41 3.81 -30.13 2.53
C LEU A 41 3.00 -30.52 1.29
N ARG A 42 1.99 -29.72 0.94
CA ARG A 42 1.04 -30.04 -0.14
C ARG A 42 0.77 -28.87 -1.07
N GLY A 43 0.56 -29.18 -2.35
CA GLY A 43 0.08 -28.21 -3.35
C GLY A 43 1.02 -27.04 -3.63
N LEU A 44 2.33 -27.26 -3.54
CA LEU A 44 3.32 -26.18 -3.72
C LEU A 44 3.71 -26.05 -5.19
N ALA A 45 3.93 -24.81 -5.65
CA ALA A 45 4.39 -24.54 -7.01
C ALA A 45 5.93 -24.52 -7.07
N VAL A 46 6.54 -25.26 -7.99
CA VAL A 46 7.98 -25.20 -8.27
C VAL A 46 8.30 -23.88 -8.99
N THR A 47 9.12 -23.01 -8.38
CA THR A 47 9.43 -21.68 -8.92
C THR A 47 10.87 -21.52 -9.43
N ALA A 48 11.76 -22.42 -9.03
CA ALA A 48 13.09 -22.56 -9.61
C ALA A 48 13.61 -23.99 -9.49
N VAL A 49 14.40 -24.41 -10.47
CA VAL A 49 15.10 -25.71 -10.48
C VAL A 49 16.59 -25.44 -10.51
N PHE A 50 17.32 -26.00 -9.55
CA PHE A 50 18.77 -25.94 -9.45
C PHE A 50 19.35 -27.37 -9.49
N PRO A 51 20.65 -27.54 -9.74
CA PRO A 51 21.27 -28.86 -9.62
C PRO A 51 21.09 -29.44 -8.20
N GLY A 52 20.38 -30.57 -8.09
CA GLY A 52 20.14 -31.30 -6.85
C GLY A 52 19.10 -30.69 -5.90
N SER A 53 18.40 -29.62 -6.30
CA SER A 53 17.37 -28.99 -5.47
C SER A 53 16.36 -28.22 -6.30
N VAL A 54 15.16 -28.04 -5.74
CA VAL A 54 14.13 -27.15 -6.29
C VAL A 54 13.70 -26.15 -5.23
N TYR A 55 13.18 -25.02 -5.67
CA TYR A 55 12.45 -24.10 -4.80
C TYR A 55 10.97 -24.23 -5.07
N VAL A 56 10.20 -24.35 -3.99
CA VAL A 56 8.75 -24.45 -4.01
C VAL A 56 8.12 -23.35 -3.17
N GLU A 57 6.98 -22.85 -3.61
CA GLU A 57 6.26 -21.75 -2.97
C GLU A 57 4.79 -22.11 -2.75
N GLN A 58 4.22 -21.59 -1.67
CA GLN A 58 2.77 -21.62 -1.49
C GLN A 58 2.10 -20.78 -2.60
N PRO A 59 0.97 -21.24 -3.16
CA PRO A 59 0.22 -20.47 -4.17
C PRO A 59 -0.14 -19.05 -3.72
N ASP A 60 -0.42 -18.86 -2.43
CA ASP A 60 -0.73 -17.57 -1.79
C ASP A 60 0.50 -16.66 -1.57
N ARG A 61 1.71 -17.13 -1.91
CA ARG A 61 3.00 -16.42 -1.78
C ARG A 61 3.41 -16.08 -0.36
N THR A 62 2.80 -16.68 0.65
CA THR A 62 3.11 -16.41 2.06
C THR A 62 4.51 -16.88 2.47
N ALA A 63 4.97 -18.00 1.90
CA ALA A 63 6.30 -18.54 2.13
C ALA A 63 6.78 -19.47 0.99
N GLY A 64 8.10 -19.58 0.86
CA GLY A 64 8.79 -20.54 0.01
C GLY A 64 9.90 -21.29 0.74
N ILE A 65 10.34 -22.41 0.18
CA ILE A 65 11.39 -23.26 0.76
C ILE A 65 12.18 -24.02 -0.31
N ARG A 66 13.46 -24.26 -0.03
CA ARG A 66 14.31 -25.17 -0.81
C ARG A 66 13.94 -26.61 -0.48
N VAL A 67 13.90 -27.47 -1.48
CA VAL A 67 13.72 -28.92 -1.35
C VAL A 67 14.88 -29.59 -2.06
N ASP A 68 15.73 -30.29 -1.31
CA ASP A 68 16.85 -31.04 -1.86
C ASP A 68 16.31 -32.39 -2.36
N THR A 69 16.48 -32.65 -3.66
CA THR A 69 15.85 -33.78 -4.33
C THR A 69 16.56 -34.13 -5.64
N ASP A 70 16.57 -35.41 -5.98
CA ASP A 70 16.98 -35.95 -7.28
C ASP A 70 15.80 -36.16 -8.24
N VAL A 71 14.57 -35.89 -7.81
CA VAL A 71 13.38 -36.04 -8.67
C VAL A 71 13.42 -34.98 -9.77
N PRO A 72 13.32 -35.36 -11.05
CA PRO A 72 13.30 -34.41 -12.16
C PRO A 72 11.96 -33.66 -12.16
N LEU A 73 12.03 -32.35 -11.93
CA LEU A 73 10.89 -31.44 -11.95
C LEU A 73 11.16 -30.27 -12.89
N GLU A 74 10.09 -29.60 -13.27
CA GLU A 74 10.11 -28.39 -14.08
C GLU A 74 9.48 -27.23 -13.31
N GLU A 75 9.90 -26.00 -13.64
CA GLU A 75 9.20 -24.80 -13.18
C GLU A 75 7.71 -24.91 -13.54
N GLY A 76 6.87 -24.51 -12.59
CA GLY A 76 5.43 -24.58 -12.66
C GLY A 76 4.83 -25.90 -12.21
N ASP A 77 5.58 -26.97 -11.98
CA ASP A 77 4.98 -28.20 -11.42
C ASP A 77 4.31 -27.92 -10.08
N ILE A 78 3.10 -28.46 -9.89
CA ILE A 78 2.47 -28.52 -8.56
C ILE A 78 2.89 -29.82 -7.91
N VAL A 79 3.45 -29.72 -6.72
CA VAL A 79 4.07 -30.85 -6.03
C VAL A 79 3.65 -30.93 -4.57
N ASP A 80 3.55 -32.17 -4.11
CA ASP A 80 3.53 -32.50 -2.69
C ASP A 80 4.95 -32.88 -2.27
N VAL A 81 5.35 -32.50 -1.05
CA VAL A 81 6.70 -32.75 -0.53
C VAL A 81 6.60 -33.58 0.75
N GLU A 82 7.41 -34.63 0.86
CA GLU A 82 7.68 -35.34 2.10
C GLU A 82 9.18 -35.39 2.34
N GLY A 83 9.59 -35.15 3.56
CA GLY A 83 11.00 -35.19 3.92
C GLY A 83 11.23 -34.85 5.37
N VAL A 84 12.45 -34.40 5.65
CA VAL A 84 12.90 -33.94 6.95
C VAL A 84 13.30 -32.47 6.84
N ILE A 85 12.90 -31.66 7.81
CA ILE A 85 13.36 -30.26 7.89
C ILE A 85 14.80 -30.26 8.38
N GLU A 86 15.64 -29.46 7.73
CA GLU A 86 17.06 -29.27 8.06
C GLU A 86 17.45 -27.80 7.88
N THR A 87 18.58 -27.40 8.49
CA THR A 87 19.19 -26.08 8.30
C THR A 87 20.55 -26.22 7.63
N ASP A 88 20.79 -25.47 6.56
CA ASP A 88 22.07 -25.49 5.84
C ASP A 88 23.18 -24.83 6.69
N ASP A 89 24.29 -25.54 6.93
CA ASP A 89 25.39 -25.05 7.79
C ASP A 89 26.11 -23.80 7.23
N TYR A 90 26.03 -23.55 5.93
CA TYR A 90 26.73 -22.43 5.27
C TYR A 90 25.80 -21.26 5.02
N THR A 91 24.62 -21.53 4.44
CA THR A 91 23.66 -20.48 4.11
C THR A 91 22.75 -20.15 5.29
N HIS A 92 22.58 -21.05 6.25
CA HIS A 92 21.55 -20.99 7.31
C HIS A 92 20.11 -20.90 6.77
N GLU A 93 19.91 -21.35 5.54
CA GLU A 93 18.59 -21.50 4.96
C GLU A 93 17.97 -22.81 5.46
N ARG A 94 16.78 -22.77 6.07
CA ARG A 94 15.99 -23.98 6.31
C ARG A 94 15.46 -24.53 5.00
N TYR A 95 15.54 -25.84 4.85
CA TYR A 95 15.17 -26.59 3.65
C TYR A 95 14.55 -27.94 4.04
N VAL A 96 13.94 -28.61 3.06
CA VAL A 96 13.49 -30.00 3.21
C VAL A 96 14.48 -30.94 2.52
N ASP A 97 15.09 -31.86 3.27
CA ASP A 97 15.76 -33.04 2.71
C ASP A 97 14.69 -34.07 2.37
N SER A 98 14.39 -34.22 1.08
CA SER A 98 13.24 -35.03 0.64
C SER A 98 13.50 -36.52 0.79
N TYR A 99 12.46 -37.28 1.12
CA TYR A 99 12.55 -38.74 1.05
C TYR A 99 12.68 -39.21 -0.39
N ALA A 100 13.21 -40.43 -0.58
CA ALA A 100 13.34 -41.01 -1.91
C ALA A 100 12.01 -40.99 -2.69
N ASN A 101 12.09 -40.56 -3.95
CA ASN A 101 10.96 -40.32 -4.86
C ASN A 101 10.08 -39.11 -4.51
N TRP A 102 10.42 -38.30 -3.50
CA TRP A 102 9.75 -37.03 -3.26
C TRP A 102 10.60 -35.87 -3.78
N PRO A 103 9.98 -34.73 -4.15
CA PRO A 103 8.54 -34.46 -4.15
C PRO A 103 7.77 -35.18 -5.28
N GLN A 104 6.44 -35.30 -5.13
CA GLN A 104 5.55 -35.98 -6.07
C GLN A 104 4.70 -34.95 -6.83
N PRO A 105 4.70 -34.95 -8.17
CA PRO A 105 3.81 -34.11 -8.95
C PRO A 105 2.35 -34.51 -8.72
N THR A 106 1.48 -33.55 -8.42
CA THR A 106 0.05 -33.80 -8.21
C THR A 106 -0.78 -33.69 -9.49
N GLY A 107 -0.14 -33.27 -10.59
CA GLY A 107 -0.78 -32.90 -11.84
C GLY A 107 -1.21 -31.43 -11.85
N GLY A 108 -1.13 -30.81 -13.04
CA GLY A 108 -1.33 -29.37 -13.22
C GLY A 108 -0.01 -28.59 -13.23
N LYS A 109 -0.09 -27.33 -13.71
CA LYS A 109 1.02 -26.38 -13.70
C LYS A 109 0.54 -25.06 -13.10
N LEU A 110 1.32 -24.47 -12.20
CA LEU A 110 1.10 -23.14 -11.63
C LEU A 110 2.39 -22.33 -11.72
N HIS A 111 2.44 -21.38 -12.65
CA HIS A 111 3.57 -20.46 -12.77
C HIS A 111 3.34 -19.22 -11.90
N LEU A 112 4.08 -19.10 -10.80
CA LEU A 112 4.04 -17.92 -9.95
C LEU A 112 4.90 -16.80 -10.56
N LYS A 113 4.36 -15.57 -10.51
CA LYS A 113 5.08 -14.38 -10.98
C LYS A 113 6.14 -13.96 -9.96
N PRO A 114 7.29 -13.41 -10.35
CA PRO A 114 8.20 -12.83 -9.37
C PRO A 114 7.54 -11.65 -8.63
N VAL A 115 7.70 -11.60 -7.30
CA VAL A 115 7.28 -10.44 -6.49
C VAL A 115 8.33 -9.35 -6.61
N GLY A 116 7.93 -8.13 -6.97
CA GLY A 116 8.84 -7.00 -7.02
C GLY A 116 9.25 -6.59 -5.62
N LEU A 117 10.51 -6.80 -5.23
CA LEU A 117 11.01 -6.44 -3.91
C LEU A 117 12.21 -5.51 -4.00
N LEU A 118 12.24 -4.55 -3.07
CA LEU A 118 13.45 -3.79 -2.79
C LEU A 118 14.45 -4.67 -2.05
N ALA A 119 15.73 -4.36 -2.19
CA ALA A 119 16.85 -5.15 -1.68
C ALA A 119 16.73 -5.43 -0.16
N ARG A 120 16.27 -4.44 0.62
CA ARG A 120 15.99 -4.61 2.05
C ARG A 120 14.71 -5.38 2.37
N ALA A 121 13.72 -5.38 1.47
CA ALA A 121 12.47 -6.08 1.69
C ALA A 121 12.66 -7.58 1.51
N MET A 122 13.69 -8.02 0.76
CA MET A 122 14.04 -9.44 0.63
C MET A 122 14.23 -10.18 1.96
N VAL A 123 14.56 -9.47 3.05
CA VAL A 123 14.78 -10.11 4.38
C VAL A 123 13.58 -9.97 5.32
N GLY A 124 12.41 -9.55 4.82
CA GLY A 124 11.25 -9.26 5.65
C GLY A 124 11.43 -8.05 6.59
N GLY A 125 10.43 -7.77 7.42
CA GLY A 125 10.51 -6.77 8.51
C GLY A 125 11.67 -7.04 9.48
N SER A 126 12.04 -6.05 10.31
CA SER A 126 13.37 -5.85 10.91
C SER A 126 14.36 -7.05 10.96
N LEU A 127 14.83 -7.46 9.77
CA LEU A 127 15.90 -8.41 9.43
C LEU A 127 15.62 -9.94 9.48
N GLY A 128 14.38 -10.40 9.32
CA GLY A 128 14.01 -11.82 9.37
C GLY A 128 14.75 -12.76 8.38
N PHE A 129 15.68 -13.57 8.89
CA PHE A 129 16.40 -14.60 8.12
C PHE A 129 15.82 -16.01 8.32
N GLN A 130 14.47 -16.08 8.33
CA GLN A 130 13.55 -17.19 8.68
C GLN A 130 13.24 -17.24 10.20
N GLU A 131 12.03 -17.48 10.70
CA GLU A 131 10.93 -18.41 10.33
C GLU A 131 9.58 -17.71 9.99
N GLY A 132 8.55 -18.46 9.51
CA GLY A 132 7.24 -17.99 8.99
C GLY A 132 6.05 -18.10 9.96
N LEU A 133 4.79 -18.00 9.49
CA LEU A 133 3.53 -17.50 10.16
C LEU A 133 2.81 -18.31 11.28
N PRO A 134 2.36 -17.68 12.39
CA PRO A 134 0.94 -17.28 12.44
C PRO A 134 0.66 -15.88 13.08
N ASP A 135 -0.44 -15.25 12.64
CA ASP A 135 -1.04 -13.98 13.09
C ASP A 135 -0.27 -12.65 12.87
N ASN A 136 0.69 -12.58 11.92
CA ASN A 136 1.41 -11.33 11.63
C ASN A 136 1.59 -10.99 10.14
N PRO A 137 1.40 -9.71 9.73
CA PRO A 137 1.55 -9.13 8.39
C PRO A 137 2.98 -9.11 7.80
N ASN A 138 3.81 -10.11 8.09
CA ASN A 138 5.17 -10.25 7.54
C ASN A 138 5.31 -11.54 6.72
N LEU A 139 5.58 -11.38 5.42
CA LEU A 139 5.92 -12.46 4.48
C LEU A 139 7.29 -13.09 4.83
N ASN A 140 7.41 -14.43 4.78
CA ASN A 140 8.73 -15.08 4.81
C ASN A 140 9.30 -15.10 3.40
N ASN A 141 10.08 -14.06 3.10
CA ASN A 141 10.57 -13.84 1.74
C ASN A 141 11.66 -14.84 1.33
N ILE A 142 12.34 -15.51 2.26
CA ILE A 142 13.37 -16.49 1.91
C ILE A 142 12.72 -17.71 1.26
N GLY A 143 13.18 -18.06 0.06
CA GLY A 143 12.61 -19.11 -0.79
C GLY A 143 11.59 -18.59 -1.80
N LEU A 144 11.19 -17.30 -1.75
CA LEU A 144 10.29 -16.72 -2.74
C LEU A 144 11.02 -16.32 -4.03
N LEU A 145 10.33 -16.46 -5.15
CA LEU A 145 10.66 -15.91 -6.45
C LEU A 145 10.35 -14.42 -6.47
N VAL A 146 11.40 -13.63 -6.63
CA VAL A 146 11.36 -12.17 -6.55
C VAL A 146 12.06 -11.54 -7.74
N ILE A 147 11.69 -10.31 -8.06
CA ILE A 147 12.44 -9.45 -8.97
C ILE A 147 12.92 -8.23 -8.19
N VAL A 148 14.22 -7.96 -8.30
CA VAL A 148 14.87 -6.80 -7.68
C VAL A 148 15.44 -5.90 -8.76
N TRP A 149 15.79 -4.68 -8.40
CA TRP A 149 16.35 -3.71 -9.33
C TRP A 149 17.33 -2.76 -8.65
N GLY A 150 18.20 -2.14 -9.42
CA GLY A 150 19.11 -1.15 -8.89
C GLY A 150 20.34 -0.96 -9.75
N SER A 151 21.19 -0.04 -9.31
CA SER A 151 22.48 0.20 -9.95
C SER A 151 23.46 -0.92 -9.64
N VAL A 152 24.25 -1.33 -10.62
CA VAL A 152 25.37 -2.25 -10.35
C VAL A 152 26.47 -1.45 -9.67
N THR A 153 26.90 -1.89 -8.48
CA THR A 153 27.80 -1.08 -7.62
C THR A 153 29.15 -1.70 -7.34
N ALA A 154 29.30 -3.01 -7.52
CA ALA A 154 30.60 -3.67 -7.42
C ALA A 154 30.59 -5.02 -8.16
N LEU A 155 31.71 -5.30 -8.83
CA LEU A 155 32.19 -6.65 -9.11
C LEU A 155 33.43 -6.85 -8.23
N ASP A 156 33.69 -8.06 -7.75
CA ASP A 156 34.82 -8.35 -6.84
C ASP A 156 36.20 -8.29 -7.54
N GLY A 157 36.36 -7.40 -8.53
CA GLY A 157 37.57 -7.18 -9.32
C GLY A 157 37.98 -8.35 -10.23
N ARG A 158 37.24 -9.47 -10.20
CA ARG A 158 37.53 -10.67 -11.00
C ARG A 158 36.49 -10.80 -12.12
N ALA A 159 36.96 -10.80 -13.37
CA ALA A 159 36.21 -11.39 -14.47
C ALA A 159 35.87 -12.85 -14.07
N ASN A 160 34.60 -13.25 -14.16
CA ASN A 160 34.07 -14.55 -13.71
C ASN A 160 33.88 -14.74 -12.19
N SER A 161 33.55 -13.68 -11.43
CA SER A 161 33.27 -13.78 -9.99
C SER A 161 31.98 -14.53 -9.61
N GLY A 162 31.13 -14.89 -10.57
CA GLY A 162 29.88 -15.62 -10.32
C GLY A 162 28.79 -14.80 -9.60
N TYR A 163 29.03 -13.53 -9.29
CA TYR A 163 28.04 -12.63 -8.69
C TYR A 163 28.32 -11.15 -9.00
N PHE A 164 27.32 -10.29 -8.74
CA PHE A 164 27.44 -8.83 -8.76
C PHE A 164 26.57 -8.20 -7.68
N MET A 165 26.83 -6.93 -7.36
CA MET A 165 26.07 -6.20 -6.34
C MET A 165 25.04 -5.25 -6.98
N ILE A 166 23.77 -5.38 -6.60
CA ILE A 166 22.71 -4.42 -6.95
C ILE A 166 22.43 -3.50 -5.77
N LYS A 167 22.41 -2.19 -6.04
CA LYS A 167 21.99 -1.17 -5.08
C LYS A 167 20.75 -0.44 -5.61
N ASP A 168 19.62 -0.66 -4.95
CA ASP A 168 18.31 -0.05 -5.27
C ASP A 168 18.18 1.41 -4.77
N GLY A 169 19.29 2.05 -4.39
CA GLY A 169 19.32 3.36 -3.74
C GLY A 169 19.38 3.28 -2.21
N ARG A 170 19.11 2.13 -1.59
CA ARG A 170 19.18 1.90 -0.15
C ARG A 170 20.52 1.23 0.25
N ALA A 171 20.81 1.16 1.55
CA ALA A 171 21.97 0.44 2.10
C ALA A 171 21.53 -0.90 2.72
N PRO A 172 22.36 -1.96 2.72
CA PRO A 172 23.47 -2.24 1.80
C PRO A 172 22.98 -2.89 0.49
N ALA A 173 23.84 -2.88 -0.54
CA ALA A 173 23.59 -3.58 -1.79
C ALA A 173 23.36 -5.09 -1.55
N ILE A 174 22.51 -5.71 -2.36
CA ILE A 174 22.30 -7.15 -2.36
C ILE A 174 23.27 -7.83 -3.31
N LYS A 175 23.76 -8.99 -2.89
CA LYS A 175 24.56 -9.86 -3.73
C LYS A 175 23.63 -10.68 -4.63
N VAL A 176 23.83 -10.58 -5.93
CA VAL A 176 23.11 -11.38 -6.93
C VAL A 176 24.05 -12.45 -7.44
N ILE A 177 23.77 -13.69 -7.07
CA ILE A 177 24.52 -14.87 -7.47
C ILE A 177 24.02 -15.30 -8.85
N ALA A 178 24.92 -15.35 -9.81
CA ALA A 178 24.62 -15.73 -11.19
C ALA A 178 25.00 -17.19 -11.46
N PRO A 179 24.25 -17.88 -12.32
CA PRO A 179 24.61 -19.23 -12.74
C PRO A 179 25.93 -19.22 -13.52
N ASP A 180 26.61 -20.36 -13.53
CA ASP A 180 27.85 -20.55 -14.29
C ASP A 180 27.64 -20.16 -15.77
N GLY A 181 28.59 -19.36 -16.29
CA GLY A 181 28.54 -18.88 -17.68
C GLY A 181 27.67 -17.63 -17.91
N ALA A 182 27.00 -17.08 -16.89
CA ALA A 182 26.32 -15.80 -17.03
C ALA A 182 27.34 -14.66 -17.27
N ALA A 183 27.15 -13.91 -18.36
CA ALA A 183 27.97 -12.74 -18.66
C ALA A 183 27.58 -11.59 -17.73
N ILE A 184 28.46 -11.25 -16.79
CA ILE A 184 28.27 -10.11 -15.88
C ILE A 184 29.04 -8.92 -16.47
N ASN A 185 28.34 -7.82 -16.79
CA ASN A 185 28.97 -6.64 -17.38
C ASN A 185 29.13 -5.51 -16.33
N PRO A 186 30.37 -5.04 -16.06
CA PRO A 186 30.63 -3.94 -15.14
C PRO A 186 30.00 -2.60 -15.56
N ASP A 187 29.72 -2.40 -16.85
CA ASP A 187 29.14 -1.18 -17.39
C ASP A 187 27.60 -1.17 -17.32
N TRP A 188 27.00 -2.20 -16.73
CA TRP A 188 25.56 -2.20 -16.48
C TRP A 188 25.20 -1.12 -15.47
N GLY A 189 24.68 0.01 -15.96
CA GLY A 189 24.26 1.12 -15.11
C GLY A 189 23.17 0.70 -14.11
N TYR A 190 22.00 0.30 -14.60
CA TYR A 190 20.84 -0.11 -13.79
C TYR A 190 20.23 -1.39 -14.39
N VAL A 191 19.96 -2.38 -13.54
CA VAL A 191 19.45 -3.68 -13.97
C VAL A 191 18.22 -4.09 -13.18
N THR A 192 17.41 -4.96 -13.77
CA THR A 192 16.48 -5.84 -13.04
C THR A 192 17.06 -7.24 -12.97
N ALA A 193 16.88 -7.93 -11.84
CA ALA A 193 17.32 -9.30 -11.61
C ALA A 193 16.18 -10.12 -11.02
N THR A 194 15.79 -11.21 -11.69
CA THR A 194 14.78 -12.15 -11.20
C THR A 194 15.44 -13.38 -10.60
N GLY A 195 15.05 -13.78 -9.40
CA GLY A 195 15.66 -14.94 -8.75
C GLY A 195 14.98 -15.34 -7.46
N ILE A 196 15.57 -16.31 -6.79
CA ILE A 196 15.09 -16.78 -5.50
C ILE A 196 15.78 -15.99 -4.38
N CYS A 197 14.97 -15.45 -3.49
CA CYS A 197 15.47 -14.82 -2.28
C CYS A 197 16.08 -15.88 -1.36
N SER A 198 17.33 -15.67 -0.94
CA SER A 198 18.07 -16.58 -0.09
C SER A 198 18.98 -15.78 0.86
N VAL A 199 19.78 -16.49 1.65
CA VAL A 199 20.67 -15.93 2.64
C VAL A 199 22.05 -16.58 2.55
N GLU A 200 23.06 -15.85 2.98
CA GLU A 200 24.40 -16.40 3.19
C GLU A 200 25.00 -15.85 4.48
N ARG A 201 25.91 -16.61 5.11
CA ARG A 201 26.63 -16.15 6.30
C ARG A 201 28.03 -15.70 5.93
N VAL A 202 28.30 -14.40 6.08
CA VAL A 202 29.61 -13.78 5.82
C VAL A 202 30.18 -13.25 7.13
N ASN A 203 31.33 -13.78 7.55
CA ASN A 203 32.01 -13.40 8.80
C ASN A 203 31.08 -13.44 10.03
N GLY A 204 30.24 -14.47 10.11
CA GLY A 204 29.28 -14.65 11.21
C GLY A 204 27.99 -13.84 11.09
N VAL A 205 27.87 -12.96 10.08
CA VAL A 205 26.70 -12.10 9.86
C VAL A 205 25.88 -12.61 8.68
N MET A 206 24.58 -12.77 8.89
CA MET A 206 23.63 -13.13 7.84
C MET A 206 23.45 -11.98 6.84
N LYS A 207 23.43 -12.30 5.55
CA LYS A 207 23.26 -11.36 4.45
C LYS A 207 22.24 -11.89 3.45
N PRO A 208 21.32 -11.06 2.94
CA PRO A 208 20.47 -11.44 1.83
C PRO A 208 21.27 -11.65 0.55
N VAL A 209 20.88 -12.67 -0.20
CA VAL A 209 21.35 -12.89 -1.56
C VAL A 209 20.18 -13.21 -2.47
N LEU A 210 20.32 -12.86 -3.74
CA LEU A 210 19.41 -13.30 -4.79
C LEU A 210 20.10 -14.37 -5.63
N LYS A 211 19.52 -15.57 -5.71
CA LYS A 211 19.99 -16.65 -6.59
C LYS A 211 19.26 -16.56 -7.93
N LEU A 212 19.95 -16.17 -9.00
CA LEU A 212 19.37 -16.14 -10.35
C LEU A 212 19.09 -17.57 -10.83
N ARG A 213 17.97 -17.75 -11.53
CA ARG A 213 17.62 -19.08 -12.09
C ARG A 213 18.36 -19.31 -13.41
N ARG A 214 18.57 -18.25 -14.19
CA ARG A 214 19.22 -18.29 -15.51
C ARG A 214 19.87 -16.95 -15.85
N ALA A 215 20.83 -16.94 -16.78
CA ALA A 215 21.53 -15.72 -17.19
C ALA A 215 20.60 -14.64 -17.77
N SER A 216 19.51 -15.05 -18.43
CA SER A 216 18.51 -14.12 -19.00
C SER A 216 17.62 -13.44 -17.93
N ASP A 217 17.72 -13.85 -16.66
CA ASP A 217 16.98 -13.21 -15.58
C ASP A 217 17.59 -11.84 -15.18
N VAL A 218 18.74 -11.45 -15.75
CA VAL A 218 19.30 -10.11 -15.60
C VAL A 218 19.10 -9.31 -16.88
N VAL A 219 18.50 -8.12 -16.74
CA VAL A 219 18.20 -7.25 -17.88
C VAL A 219 18.77 -5.86 -17.61
N ASN A 220 19.60 -5.35 -18.54
CA ASN A 220 19.98 -3.94 -18.53
C ASN A 220 18.77 -3.08 -18.89
N TYR A 221 18.35 -2.33 -17.90
CA TYR A 221 17.05 -1.67 -17.87
C TYR A 221 17.02 -0.43 -18.76
N GLN A 222 18.14 0.29 -18.83
CA GLN A 222 18.31 1.47 -19.66
C GLN A 222 18.33 1.09 -21.14
N SER A 223 19.13 0.09 -21.53
CA SER A 223 19.24 -0.33 -22.93
C SER A 223 17.95 -0.95 -23.44
N TRP A 224 17.26 -1.74 -22.61
CA TRP A 224 15.97 -2.32 -22.97
C TRP A 224 14.93 -1.24 -23.26
N ALA A 225 14.78 -0.26 -22.36
CA ALA A 225 13.79 0.80 -22.53
C ALA A 225 14.17 1.72 -23.70
N ALA A 226 15.46 2.01 -23.93
CA ALA A 226 15.91 2.75 -25.11
C ALA A 226 15.60 2.02 -26.42
N GLY A 227 15.81 0.70 -26.46
CA GLY A 227 15.42 -0.14 -27.58
C GLY A 227 13.92 -0.05 -27.86
N LYS A 228 13.07 -0.16 -26.83
CA LYS A 228 11.61 -0.01 -26.96
C LYS A 228 11.22 1.37 -27.46
N VAL A 229 11.72 2.45 -26.86
CA VAL A 229 11.43 3.83 -27.28
C VAL A 229 11.83 4.07 -28.73
N SER A 230 12.99 3.56 -29.17
CA SER A 230 13.45 3.71 -30.55
C SER A 230 12.57 3.02 -31.60
N ALA A 231 11.85 1.97 -31.18
CA ALA A 231 10.94 1.22 -32.04
C ALA A 231 9.52 1.81 -32.07
N MET A 232 9.20 2.76 -31.19
CA MET A 232 7.90 3.40 -31.13
C MET A 232 7.80 4.58 -32.09
N THR A 233 6.65 4.71 -32.73
CA THR A 233 6.24 5.94 -33.43
C THR A 233 6.04 7.10 -32.45
N THR A 234 6.08 8.33 -32.95
CA THR A 234 5.78 9.52 -32.14
C THR A 234 4.40 9.45 -31.49
N ASP A 235 3.40 8.95 -32.21
CA ASP A 235 2.03 8.85 -31.70
C ASP A 235 1.91 7.80 -30.57
N GLU A 236 2.59 6.66 -30.70
CA GLU A 236 2.68 5.69 -29.62
C GLU A 236 3.37 6.27 -28.38
N LYS A 237 4.44 7.06 -28.56
CA LYS A 237 5.12 7.75 -27.46
C LYS A 237 4.20 8.76 -26.77
N ILE A 238 3.46 9.54 -27.54
CA ILE A 238 2.47 10.51 -27.01
C ILE A 238 1.38 9.77 -26.24
N GLY A 239 0.87 8.65 -26.77
CA GLY A 239 -0.12 7.81 -26.12
C GLY A 239 0.28 7.39 -24.71
N GLN A 240 1.55 7.00 -24.54
CA GLN A 240 2.07 6.57 -23.24
C GLN A 240 2.05 7.68 -22.17
N LEU A 241 2.00 8.96 -22.56
CA LEU A 241 1.90 10.08 -21.63
C LEU A 241 0.50 10.24 -21.02
N PHE A 242 -0.51 9.49 -21.47
CA PHE A 242 -1.89 9.64 -20.98
C PHE A 242 -2.34 8.46 -20.14
N GLN A 243 -2.88 8.78 -18.96
CA GLN A 243 -3.66 7.86 -18.16
C GLN A 243 -5.06 8.42 -18.03
N VAL A 244 -6.07 7.73 -18.55
CA VAL A 244 -7.43 8.29 -18.69
C VAL A 244 -8.41 7.67 -17.72
N ARG A 245 -9.43 8.42 -17.32
CA ARG A 245 -10.53 7.85 -16.54
C ARG A 245 -11.21 6.75 -17.34
N LEU A 246 -11.41 5.58 -16.73
CA LEU A 246 -12.19 4.52 -17.36
C LEU A 246 -13.64 4.99 -17.52
N SER A 247 -14.12 5.00 -18.76
CA SER A 247 -15.44 5.52 -19.11
C SER A 247 -16.52 4.44 -19.01
N GLY A 248 -16.18 3.18 -19.27
CA GLY A 248 -17.02 2.03 -19.00
C GLY A 248 -17.32 1.89 -17.51
N GLY A 249 -18.48 1.34 -17.16
CA GLY A 249 -18.81 0.98 -15.77
C GLY A 249 -18.05 -0.28 -15.37
N TYR A 250 -18.77 -1.40 -15.28
CA TYR A 250 -18.21 -2.71 -14.90
C TYR A 250 -17.59 -3.50 -16.06
N SER A 251 -17.53 -2.92 -17.26
CA SER A 251 -16.95 -3.54 -18.45
C SER A 251 -16.36 -2.47 -19.38
N MET A 252 -15.39 -2.86 -20.19
CA MET A 252 -14.75 -1.99 -21.19
C MET A 252 -15.77 -1.61 -22.27
N ASN A 253 -15.94 -0.32 -22.52
CA ASN A 253 -16.82 0.17 -23.60
C ASN A 253 -16.04 0.53 -24.88
N SER A 254 -16.74 1.06 -25.89
CA SER A 254 -16.11 1.48 -27.16
C SER A 254 -15.12 2.64 -27.01
N THR A 255 -15.36 3.56 -26.08
CA THR A 255 -14.46 4.69 -25.81
C THR A 255 -13.16 4.22 -25.17
N ASP A 256 -13.24 3.29 -24.22
CA ASP A 256 -12.05 2.67 -23.59
C ASP A 256 -11.26 1.87 -24.64
N TYR A 257 -11.94 1.09 -25.48
CA TYR A 257 -11.32 0.37 -26.59
C TYR A 257 -10.62 1.31 -27.58
N GLN A 258 -11.23 2.45 -27.92
CA GLN A 258 -10.63 3.47 -28.79
C GLN A 258 -9.44 4.17 -28.14
N ALA A 259 -9.48 4.44 -26.82
CA ALA A 259 -8.33 4.96 -26.08
C ALA A 259 -7.11 4.05 -26.26
N ILE A 260 -7.30 2.73 -26.18
CA ILE A 260 -6.23 1.75 -26.42
C ILE A 260 -5.87 1.69 -27.91
N GLN A 261 -6.84 1.50 -28.80
CA GLN A 261 -6.56 1.18 -30.19
C GLN A 261 -6.10 2.36 -31.05
N SER A 262 -6.65 3.54 -30.80
CA SER A 262 -6.36 4.73 -31.60
C SER A 262 -5.28 5.59 -30.99
N TYR A 263 -5.25 5.70 -29.66
CA TYR A 263 -4.33 6.59 -28.95
C TYR A 263 -3.21 5.86 -28.21
N ARG A 264 -3.25 4.53 -28.10
CA ARG A 264 -2.22 3.71 -27.44
C ARG A 264 -1.90 4.24 -26.04
N VAL A 265 -2.95 4.56 -25.27
CA VAL A 265 -2.82 5.20 -23.94
C VAL A 265 -1.87 4.43 -23.02
N GLY A 266 -1.20 5.17 -22.13
CA GLY A 266 -0.30 4.61 -21.13
C GLY A 266 -1.05 3.83 -20.04
N GLY A 267 -2.31 4.17 -19.77
CA GLY A 267 -3.06 3.54 -18.70
C GLY A 267 -4.49 4.04 -18.50
N PHE A 268 -5.15 3.50 -17.48
CA PHE A 268 -6.45 3.95 -16.98
C PHE A 268 -6.45 4.22 -15.48
N VAL A 269 -7.32 5.10 -15.01
CA VAL A 269 -7.63 5.27 -13.58
C VAL A 269 -9.06 4.81 -13.29
N TYR A 270 -9.21 3.99 -12.26
CA TYR A 270 -10.48 3.44 -11.78
C TYR A 270 -11.06 4.31 -10.67
N PHE A 271 -12.39 4.35 -10.64
CA PHE A 271 -13.21 4.89 -9.57
C PHE A 271 -14.11 3.78 -9.01
N ALA A 272 -14.77 4.04 -7.88
CA ALA A 272 -15.70 3.09 -7.28
C ALA A 272 -16.81 2.66 -8.25
N SER A 273 -17.21 3.53 -9.19
CA SER A 273 -18.20 3.21 -10.24
C SER A 273 -17.74 2.15 -11.24
N ASN A 274 -16.46 1.77 -11.24
CA ASN A 274 -15.91 0.76 -12.14
C ASN A 274 -15.80 -0.63 -11.48
N ILE A 275 -16.03 -0.71 -10.16
CA ILE A 275 -15.76 -1.90 -9.35
C ILE A 275 -17.02 -2.27 -8.57
N SER A 276 -17.71 -3.31 -9.01
CA SER A 276 -18.84 -3.90 -8.25
C SER A 276 -18.40 -5.06 -7.37
N THR A 277 -17.50 -5.92 -7.89
CA THR A 277 -16.90 -7.05 -7.17
C THR A 277 -15.44 -7.22 -7.58
N ALA A 278 -14.64 -7.89 -6.75
CA ALA A 278 -13.24 -8.16 -7.03
C ALA A 278 -13.04 -8.95 -8.35
N THR A 279 -13.80 -10.04 -8.54
CA THR A 279 -13.78 -10.86 -9.76
C THR A 279 -14.13 -10.06 -11.01
N GLN A 280 -15.17 -9.20 -10.93
CA GLN A 280 -15.55 -8.35 -12.06
C GLN A 280 -14.43 -7.39 -12.45
N ALA A 281 -13.81 -6.73 -11.47
CA ALA A 281 -12.73 -5.79 -11.71
C ALA A 281 -11.47 -6.47 -12.25
N ALA A 282 -11.11 -7.64 -11.73
CA ALA A 282 -10.03 -8.46 -12.26
C ALA A 282 -10.26 -8.85 -13.74
N GLY A 283 -11.47 -9.31 -14.07
CA GLY A 283 -11.86 -9.63 -15.45
C GLY A 283 -11.82 -8.41 -16.39
N LEU A 284 -12.29 -7.26 -15.93
CA LEU A 284 -12.22 -5.99 -16.65
C LEU A 284 -10.77 -5.57 -16.90
N THR A 285 -9.91 -5.65 -15.89
CA THR A 285 -8.48 -5.34 -16.04
C THR A 285 -7.82 -6.28 -17.05
N ASN A 286 -8.10 -7.59 -16.99
CA ASN A 286 -7.59 -8.56 -17.96
C ASN A 286 -8.03 -8.25 -19.40
N ALA A 287 -9.27 -7.79 -19.60
CA ALA A 287 -9.76 -7.38 -20.92
C ALA A 287 -9.03 -6.14 -21.45
N LEU A 288 -8.78 -5.14 -20.60
CA LEU A 288 -8.00 -3.94 -20.96
C LEU A 288 -6.56 -4.32 -21.31
N GLN A 289 -5.90 -5.13 -20.48
CA GLN A 289 -4.53 -5.59 -20.71
C GLN A 289 -4.43 -6.41 -22.00
N SER A 290 -5.35 -7.34 -22.23
CA SER A 290 -5.40 -8.13 -23.48
C SER A 290 -5.52 -7.24 -24.70
N THR A 291 -6.37 -6.21 -24.63
CA THR A 291 -6.56 -5.25 -25.72
C THR A 291 -5.29 -4.45 -26.00
N ALA A 292 -4.58 -4.00 -24.96
CA ALA A 292 -3.33 -3.26 -25.09
C ALA A 292 -2.17 -4.12 -25.62
N MET A 293 -2.03 -5.34 -25.09
CA MET A 293 -1.03 -6.31 -25.54
C MET A 293 -1.22 -6.70 -27.01
N ALA A 294 -2.47 -6.93 -27.45
CA ALA A 294 -2.78 -7.20 -28.85
C ALA A 294 -2.60 -5.97 -29.77
N SER A 295 -2.59 -4.77 -29.20
CA SER A 295 -2.51 -3.50 -29.91
C SER A 295 -1.07 -3.17 -30.34
N ASN A 296 -0.15 -3.05 -29.37
CA ASN A 296 1.25 -2.69 -29.61
C ASN A 296 2.22 -3.39 -28.65
N GLY A 297 1.76 -4.39 -27.90
CA GLY A 297 2.59 -5.14 -26.96
C GLY A 297 3.12 -4.32 -25.79
N ILE A 298 2.47 -3.19 -25.46
CA ILE A 298 2.79 -2.37 -24.29
C ILE A 298 1.63 -2.48 -23.28
N PRO A 299 1.88 -2.99 -22.06
CA PRO A 299 0.85 -3.16 -21.04
C PRO A 299 0.40 -1.81 -20.46
N LEU A 300 -0.74 -1.78 -19.80
CA LEU A 300 -1.33 -0.58 -19.19
C LEU A 300 -0.91 -0.42 -17.72
N LEU A 301 -0.69 0.83 -17.31
CA LEU A 301 -0.80 1.20 -15.90
C LEU A 301 -2.29 1.32 -15.55
N ILE A 302 -2.73 0.60 -14.53
CA ILE A 302 -4.12 0.65 -14.06
C ILE A 302 -4.06 1.10 -12.61
N SER A 303 -4.55 2.31 -12.34
CA SER A 303 -4.48 2.91 -11.00
C SER A 303 -5.83 3.17 -10.36
N MET A 304 -5.82 3.43 -9.06
CA MET A 304 -6.96 3.92 -8.28
C MET A 304 -6.49 4.64 -7.02
N ASP A 305 -7.36 5.39 -6.34
CA ASP A 305 -7.07 5.94 -5.01
C ASP A 305 -7.56 4.99 -3.91
N GLN A 306 -6.76 4.00 -3.52
CA GLN A 306 -7.07 3.09 -2.42
C GLN A 306 -6.30 3.51 -1.15
N GLU A 307 -6.38 4.79 -0.78
CA GLU A 307 -5.62 5.38 0.34
C GLU A 307 -5.92 4.71 1.69
N GLY A 308 -7.17 4.24 1.85
CA GLY A 308 -7.72 3.80 3.12
C GLY A 308 -8.51 4.91 3.84
N GLY A 309 -9.17 4.58 4.94
CA GLY A 309 -10.03 5.50 5.67
C GLY A 309 -11.17 6.02 4.78
N ILE A 310 -11.30 7.34 4.65
CA ILE A 310 -12.40 7.96 3.91
C ILE A 310 -12.26 7.89 2.37
N VAL A 311 -11.11 7.46 1.85
CA VAL A 311 -10.86 7.34 0.40
C VAL A 311 -10.54 5.89 0.04
N THR A 312 -11.58 5.17 -0.40
CA THR A 312 -11.50 3.79 -0.88
C THR A 312 -12.32 3.63 -2.16
N ARG A 313 -12.03 2.61 -2.97
CA ARG A 313 -12.65 2.36 -4.29
C ARG A 313 -13.16 0.95 -4.44
N ILE A 314 -12.47 -0.04 -3.87
CA ILE A 314 -12.80 -1.45 -4.06
C ILE A 314 -13.96 -1.85 -3.15
N ALA A 315 -15.07 -2.30 -3.74
CA ALA A 315 -16.19 -2.83 -2.98
C ALA A 315 -15.81 -4.15 -2.27
N GLY A 316 -16.07 -4.24 -0.96
CA GLY A 316 -15.78 -5.43 -0.15
C GLY A 316 -14.33 -5.52 0.38
N ALA A 317 -13.45 -4.61 -0.04
CA ALA A 317 -12.08 -4.48 0.45
C ALA A 317 -11.98 -3.99 1.90
N CYS A 318 -10.80 -4.15 2.49
CA CYS A 318 -10.45 -3.52 3.75
C CYS A 318 -10.41 -2.00 3.57
N ASP A 319 -11.16 -1.29 4.39
CA ASP A 319 -11.23 0.16 4.32
C ASP A 319 -10.05 0.81 5.07
N PHE A 320 -9.54 0.16 6.11
CA PHE A 320 -8.56 0.70 7.07
C PHE A 320 -9.04 1.97 7.80
N PRO A 321 -8.43 2.32 8.95
CA PRO A 321 -8.85 3.50 9.71
C PRO A 321 -8.40 4.83 9.05
N GLY A 322 -7.52 4.78 8.03
CA GLY A 322 -7.04 5.96 7.29
C GLY A 322 -5.74 6.56 7.82
N ASN A 323 -5.20 7.51 7.07
CA ASN A 323 -3.82 7.99 7.27
C ASN A 323 -3.59 8.67 8.61
N MET A 324 -4.53 9.49 9.11
CA MET A 324 -4.35 10.11 10.43
C MET A 324 -4.34 9.06 11.56
N ALA A 325 -5.08 7.96 11.42
CA ALA A 325 -5.01 6.84 12.35
C ALA A 325 -3.71 6.03 12.23
N LEU A 326 -3.16 5.89 11.02
CA LEU A 326 -1.81 5.33 10.86
C LEU A 326 -0.76 6.23 11.50
N GLY A 327 -0.94 7.54 11.38
CA GLY A 327 -0.12 8.53 12.05
C GLY A 327 -0.17 8.42 13.56
N SER A 328 -1.35 8.20 14.14
CA SER A 328 -1.50 8.09 15.59
C SER A 328 -0.86 6.85 16.18
N ALA A 329 -0.67 5.80 15.39
CA ALA A 329 0.12 4.63 15.80
C ALA A 329 1.62 4.91 15.91
N HIS A 330 2.14 6.01 15.33
CA HIS A 330 3.57 6.39 15.34
C HIS A 330 4.53 5.25 14.92
N SER A 331 4.05 4.32 14.09
CA SER A 331 4.75 3.06 13.82
C SER A 331 4.89 2.79 12.32
N TYR A 332 6.15 2.57 11.92
CA TYR A 332 6.49 2.12 10.57
C TYR A 332 5.85 0.75 10.27
N ASP A 333 5.87 -0.19 11.20
CA ASP A 333 5.40 -1.56 10.99
C ASP A 333 3.88 -1.62 10.85
N VAL A 334 3.15 -0.79 11.60
CA VAL A 334 1.69 -0.63 11.44
C VAL A 334 1.34 -0.09 10.05
N ALA A 335 2.09 0.91 9.58
CA ALA A 335 1.91 1.46 8.24
C ALA A 335 2.28 0.46 7.13
N PHE A 336 3.34 -0.32 7.33
CA PHE A 336 3.76 -1.40 6.44
C PHE A 336 2.67 -2.47 6.30
N ALA A 337 2.09 -2.91 7.43
CA ALA A 337 0.99 -3.87 7.44
C ALA A 337 -0.22 -3.37 6.64
N ALA A 338 -0.62 -2.11 6.86
CA ALA A 338 -1.71 -1.49 6.12
C ALA A 338 -1.40 -1.39 4.61
N GLY A 339 -0.22 -0.91 4.24
CA GLY A 339 0.21 -0.81 2.85
C GLY A 339 0.28 -2.17 2.14
N SER A 340 0.70 -3.23 2.85
CA SER A 340 0.78 -4.59 2.30
C SER A 340 -0.59 -5.14 1.95
N VAL A 341 -1.57 -5.00 2.85
CA VAL A 341 -2.94 -5.45 2.60
C VAL A 341 -3.59 -4.63 1.48
N LEU A 342 -3.54 -3.30 1.57
CA LEU A 342 -4.13 -2.42 0.56
C LEU A 342 -3.50 -2.68 -0.83
N GLY A 343 -2.18 -2.81 -0.89
CA GLY A 343 -1.47 -3.17 -2.11
C GLY A 343 -1.91 -4.53 -2.67
N SER A 344 -2.09 -5.53 -1.81
CA SER A 344 -2.52 -6.88 -2.21
C SER A 344 -3.93 -6.88 -2.78
N GLU A 345 -4.86 -6.15 -2.18
CA GLU A 345 -6.23 -6.02 -2.68
C GLU A 345 -6.31 -5.22 -3.99
N VAL A 346 -5.50 -4.16 -4.14
CA VAL A 346 -5.34 -3.43 -5.41
C VAL A 346 -4.81 -4.36 -6.51
N ARG A 347 -3.78 -5.17 -6.20
CA ARG A 347 -3.22 -6.14 -7.14
C ARG A 347 -4.20 -7.25 -7.49
N ALA A 348 -4.99 -7.73 -6.54
CA ALA A 348 -5.98 -8.79 -6.76
C ALA A 348 -7.03 -8.40 -7.81
N VAL A 349 -7.47 -7.14 -7.85
CA VAL A 349 -8.41 -6.64 -8.86
C VAL A 349 -7.74 -6.26 -10.19
N GLY A 350 -6.44 -6.53 -10.34
CA GLY A 350 -5.66 -6.30 -11.56
C GLY A 350 -5.06 -4.90 -11.68
N ALA A 351 -5.45 -3.95 -10.84
CA ALA A 351 -4.78 -2.67 -10.75
C ALA A 351 -3.33 -2.89 -10.29
N ASN A 352 -2.40 -2.09 -10.82
CA ASN A 352 -0.97 -2.24 -10.56
C ASN A 352 -0.34 -1.00 -9.92
N MET A 353 -1.13 0.04 -9.70
CA MET A 353 -0.69 1.31 -9.15
C MET A 353 -1.72 1.85 -8.17
N ASP A 354 -1.28 2.11 -6.94
CA ASP A 354 -2.08 2.83 -5.99
C ASP A 354 -1.65 4.30 -5.99
N LEU A 355 -2.64 5.20 -6.04
CA LEU A 355 -2.43 6.62 -5.94
C LEU A 355 -2.27 7.01 -4.46
N ALA A 356 -1.33 6.38 -3.77
CA ALA A 356 -1.03 6.54 -2.35
C ALA A 356 0.45 6.22 -2.05
N PRO A 357 0.99 6.69 -0.91
CA PRO A 357 0.32 7.41 0.17
C PRO A 357 0.21 8.93 -0.05
N VAL A 358 -0.63 9.56 0.76
CA VAL A 358 -0.64 11.02 0.94
C VAL A 358 0.51 11.41 1.87
N LEU A 359 1.45 12.20 1.35
CA LEU A 359 2.66 12.72 2.01
C LEU A 359 2.52 14.20 2.41
N ASP A 360 1.32 14.77 2.28
CA ASP A 360 1.02 16.12 2.73
C ASP A 360 1.14 16.22 4.26
N THR A 361 1.90 17.21 4.74
CA THR A 361 1.99 17.52 6.18
C THR A 361 0.88 18.49 6.56
N ASN A 362 -0.06 18.05 7.40
CA ASN A 362 -1.27 18.81 7.74
C ASN A 362 -1.00 19.84 8.86
N THR A 363 -0.28 20.90 8.51
CA THR A 363 0.06 22.04 9.39
C THR A 363 -1.10 22.99 9.62
N ASN A 364 -2.12 22.98 8.76
CA ASN A 364 -3.30 23.81 8.88
C ASN A 364 -4.53 22.99 9.34
N PRO A 365 -4.99 23.15 10.60
CA PRO A 365 -6.18 22.46 11.11
C PRO A 365 -7.47 22.76 10.32
N ALA A 366 -7.52 23.91 9.64
CA ALA A 366 -8.64 24.33 8.81
C ALA A 366 -8.56 23.79 7.37
N ASN A 367 -7.57 22.96 7.04
CA ASN A 367 -7.44 22.38 5.70
C ASN A 367 -8.72 21.60 5.31
N PRO A 368 -9.37 21.95 4.19
CA PRO A 368 -10.65 21.36 3.80
C PRO A 368 -10.53 20.06 3.01
N VAL A 369 -9.34 19.73 2.48
CA VAL A 369 -9.17 18.68 1.45
C VAL A 369 -8.21 17.55 1.85
N ILE A 370 -7.21 17.85 2.68
CA ILE A 370 -6.26 16.85 3.20
C ILE A 370 -6.79 16.31 4.54
N GLY A 371 -6.67 17.05 5.64
CA GLY A 371 -7.25 16.67 6.94
C GLY A 371 -6.92 15.23 7.33
N LEU A 372 -7.95 14.38 7.48
CA LEU A 372 -7.83 12.95 7.82
C LEU A 372 -6.99 12.12 6.83
N ARG A 373 -6.80 12.62 5.61
CA ARG A 373 -5.97 11.99 4.57
C ARG A 373 -4.48 12.21 4.80
N SER A 374 -4.08 13.18 5.63
CA SER A 374 -2.68 13.30 6.05
C SER A 374 -2.39 12.35 7.21
N ILE A 375 -1.14 11.90 7.27
CA ILE A 375 -0.60 11.17 8.40
C ILE A 375 -0.54 12.06 9.67
N GLY A 376 -0.25 13.36 9.55
CA GLY A 376 -0.12 14.23 10.71
C GLY A 376 0.53 15.58 10.42
N GLU A 377 0.86 16.33 11.47
CA GLU A 377 1.43 17.69 11.36
C GLU A 377 2.97 17.74 11.38
N GLN A 378 3.62 16.63 11.75
CA GLN A 378 5.08 16.58 11.89
C GLN A 378 5.74 15.92 10.68
N PRO A 379 6.63 16.61 9.93
CA PRO A 379 7.27 16.07 8.73
C PRO A 379 7.99 14.73 8.94
N GLN A 380 8.62 14.55 10.10
CA GLN A 380 9.31 13.29 10.43
C GLN A 380 8.34 12.12 10.61
N LEU A 381 7.19 12.36 11.25
CA LEU A 381 6.15 11.34 11.38
C LEU A 381 5.62 10.96 9.99
N VAL A 382 5.25 11.95 9.18
CA VAL A 382 4.76 11.76 7.80
C VAL A 382 5.78 10.98 6.97
N SER A 383 7.07 11.31 7.09
CA SER A 383 8.15 10.61 6.39
C SER A 383 8.26 9.14 6.83
N SER A 384 8.24 8.86 8.13
CA SER A 384 8.42 7.51 8.67
C SER A 384 7.25 6.58 8.38
N VAL A 385 6.01 7.04 8.61
CA VAL A 385 4.77 6.29 8.36
C VAL A 385 4.52 6.17 6.85
N GLY A 386 4.74 7.25 6.09
CA GLY A 386 4.62 7.23 4.63
C GLY A 386 5.58 6.23 3.99
N ARG A 387 6.82 6.15 4.51
CA ARG A 387 7.78 5.12 4.10
C ARG A 387 7.27 3.71 4.39
N GLY A 388 6.75 3.44 5.59
CA GLY A 388 6.16 2.16 5.95
C GLY A 388 5.05 1.74 4.98
N TYR A 389 4.13 2.65 4.69
CA TYR A 389 3.06 2.45 3.71
C TYR A 389 3.61 2.09 2.32
N ILE A 390 4.58 2.87 1.82
CA ILE A 390 5.21 2.64 0.50
C ILE A 390 5.85 1.26 0.44
N ASP A 391 6.59 0.87 1.48
CA ASP A 391 7.21 -0.46 1.53
C ASP A 391 6.17 -1.58 1.59
N GLY A 392 5.04 -1.35 2.26
CA GLY A 392 3.90 -2.26 2.25
C GLY A 392 3.36 -2.45 0.82
N LEU A 393 3.06 -1.35 0.11
CA LEU A 393 2.63 -1.41 -1.29
C LEU A 393 3.65 -2.16 -2.17
N HIS A 394 4.94 -1.87 -2.00
CA HIS A 394 6.02 -2.55 -2.71
C HIS A 394 6.05 -4.04 -2.43
N SER A 395 5.83 -4.46 -1.19
CA SER A 395 5.81 -5.89 -0.82
C SER A 395 4.70 -6.67 -1.52
N ALA A 396 3.57 -6.02 -1.81
CA ALA A 396 2.49 -6.58 -2.60
C ALA A 396 2.73 -6.48 -4.12
N GLY A 397 3.84 -5.87 -4.56
CA GLY A 397 4.10 -5.56 -5.95
C GLY A 397 3.20 -4.45 -6.52
N CYS A 398 2.71 -3.53 -5.69
CA CYS A 398 1.91 -2.38 -6.13
C CYS A 398 2.79 -1.13 -6.28
N ILE A 399 2.61 -0.37 -7.37
CA ILE A 399 3.31 0.90 -7.61
C ILE A 399 2.80 1.94 -6.62
N ALA A 400 3.71 2.59 -5.88
CA ALA A 400 3.37 3.64 -4.93
C ALA A 400 3.49 5.04 -5.54
N THR A 401 2.52 5.90 -5.26
CA THR A 401 2.45 7.28 -5.76
C THR A 401 2.31 8.28 -4.62
N GLY A 402 3.41 8.96 -4.28
CA GLY A 402 3.40 9.98 -3.24
C GLY A 402 2.66 11.23 -3.72
N LYS A 403 1.72 11.73 -2.91
CA LYS A 403 0.90 12.90 -3.27
C LYS A 403 0.59 13.83 -2.08
N HIS A 404 0.32 15.11 -2.27
CA HIS A 404 0.24 15.83 -3.53
C HIS A 404 1.39 16.85 -3.59
N PHE A 405 2.39 16.58 -4.43
CA PHE A 405 3.63 17.35 -4.49
C PHE A 405 3.39 18.80 -4.97
N PRO A 406 4.04 19.82 -4.39
CA PRO A 406 5.07 19.76 -3.35
C PRO A 406 4.55 19.84 -1.91
N GLY A 407 3.24 19.73 -1.69
CA GLY A 407 2.60 19.71 -0.37
C GLY A 407 1.33 20.56 -0.30
N HIS A 408 0.19 19.91 -0.11
CA HIS A 408 -1.15 20.51 -0.05
C HIS A 408 -1.68 20.72 1.38
N GLY A 409 -0.94 20.25 2.40
CA GLY A 409 -1.40 20.18 3.78
C GLY A 409 -1.58 21.52 4.51
N ASP A 410 -1.08 22.64 3.96
CA ASP A 410 -1.25 23.99 4.53
C ASP A 410 -2.32 24.85 3.84
N THR A 411 -3.01 24.32 2.83
CA THR A 411 -3.97 25.11 2.05
C THR A 411 -5.29 25.34 2.80
N ALA A 412 -5.93 26.48 2.52
CA ALA A 412 -7.25 26.85 3.03
C ALA A 412 -8.35 26.79 1.94
N THR A 413 -8.01 26.30 0.75
CA THR A 413 -8.91 26.21 -0.41
C THR A 413 -8.82 24.81 -1.00
N ASP A 414 -9.96 24.23 -1.37
CA ASP A 414 -10.04 22.93 -2.03
C ASP A 414 -9.76 23.07 -3.53
N SER A 415 -8.73 22.35 -4.02
CA SER A 415 -8.32 22.31 -5.44
C SER A 415 -9.39 21.75 -6.39
N HIS A 416 -10.44 21.10 -5.88
CA HIS A 416 -11.59 20.73 -6.71
C HIS A 416 -12.45 21.94 -7.11
N THR A 417 -12.38 23.04 -6.35
CA THR A 417 -13.30 24.19 -6.48
C THR A 417 -12.59 25.50 -6.83
N GLY A 418 -11.30 25.64 -6.53
CA GLY A 418 -10.50 26.81 -6.89
C GLY A 418 -9.02 26.59 -6.68
N LEU A 419 -8.17 27.48 -7.20
CA LEU A 419 -6.72 27.38 -7.10
C LEU A 419 -6.23 27.68 -5.67
N PRO A 420 -5.69 26.71 -4.93
CA PRO A 420 -5.07 26.99 -3.64
C PRO A 420 -3.71 27.68 -3.85
N VAL A 421 -3.44 28.69 -3.03
CA VAL A 421 -2.18 29.44 -3.05
C VAL A 421 -1.50 29.27 -1.70
N VAL A 422 -0.21 28.91 -1.71
CA VAL A 422 0.63 28.86 -0.52
C VAL A 422 1.76 29.88 -0.63
N THR A 423 1.97 30.64 0.46
CA THR A 423 2.82 31.85 0.48
C THR A 423 4.01 31.77 1.43
N TYR A 424 4.26 30.59 2.02
CA TYR A 424 5.42 30.36 2.87
C TYR A 424 6.74 30.45 2.09
N ASP A 425 7.86 30.67 2.80
CA ASP A 425 9.19 30.75 2.21
C ASP A 425 9.73 29.38 1.75
N PHE A 426 10.83 29.39 0.97
CA PHE A 426 11.44 28.16 0.48
C PHE A 426 11.95 27.25 1.61
N ASN A 427 12.41 27.82 2.73
CA ASN A 427 12.89 27.01 3.86
C ASN A 427 11.74 26.21 4.50
N THR A 428 10.57 26.84 4.67
CA THR A 428 9.36 26.19 5.16
C THR A 428 8.89 25.12 4.17
N LEU A 429 8.87 25.44 2.87
CA LEU A 429 8.58 24.45 1.84
C LEU A 429 9.52 23.25 1.95
N ASP A 430 10.82 23.46 1.98
CA ASP A 430 11.82 22.39 1.89
C ASP A 430 11.86 21.52 3.14
N THR A 431 11.83 22.15 4.31
CA THR A 431 12.02 21.45 5.60
C THR A 431 10.73 20.87 6.18
N ILE A 432 9.57 21.37 5.76
CA ILE A 432 8.26 20.88 6.23
C ILE A 432 7.54 20.09 5.14
N HIS A 433 7.14 20.75 4.06
CA HIS A 433 6.23 20.15 3.07
C HIS A 433 6.92 19.22 2.08
N GLY A 434 8.14 19.57 1.65
CA GLY A 434 8.96 18.81 0.73
C GLY A 434 9.72 17.66 1.40
N LYS A 435 9.94 17.76 2.71
CA LYS A 435 10.71 16.77 3.46
C LYS A 435 10.14 15.34 3.36
N PRO A 436 8.83 15.08 3.56
CA PRO A 436 8.28 13.74 3.37
C PRO A 436 8.50 13.18 1.98
N PHE A 437 8.36 14.01 0.94
CA PHE A 437 8.66 13.60 -0.43
C PHE A 437 10.14 13.27 -0.61
N ARG A 438 11.05 14.15 -0.16
CA ARG A 438 12.50 13.93 -0.23
C ARG A 438 12.90 12.63 0.46
N ASP A 439 12.39 12.39 1.65
CA ASP A 439 12.69 11.19 2.43
C ASP A 439 12.13 9.93 1.75
N CYS A 440 10.90 9.97 1.23
CA CYS A 440 10.31 8.84 0.50
C CYS A 440 11.00 8.58 -0.84
N ILE A 441 11.42 9.62 -1.57
CA ILE A 441 12.19 9.53 -2.82
C ILE A 441 13.57 8.94 -2.58
N ALA A 442 14.28 9.41 -1.55
CA ALA A 442 15.56 8.82 -1.13
C ALA A 442 15.41 7.35 -0.72
N ASN A 443 14.19 6.94 -0.38
CA ASN A 443 13.83 5.58 -0.09
C ASN A 443 13.06 4.90 -1.25
N GLY A 444 13.18 5.33 -2.50
CA GLY A 444 12.72 4.52 -3.64
C GLY A 444 11.22 4.56 -3.95
N LEU A 445 10.53 5.64 -3.59
CA LEU A 445 9.19 5.97 -4.10
C LEU A 445 9.17 5.89 -5.65
N ASP A 446 8.13 5.29 -6.23
CA ASP A 446 8.06 5.05 -7.68
C ASP A 446 7.57 6.27 -8.46
N CYS A 447 6.47 6.85 -7.96
CA CYS A 447 5.73 7.90 -8.64
C CYS A 447 5.47 9.09 -7.71
N ILE A 448 5.37 10.28 -8.31
CA ILE A 448 4.91 11.50 -7.65
C ILE A 448 3.68 12.03 -8.40
N MET A 449 2.62 12.35 -7.66
CA MET A 449 1.49 13.11 -8.19
C MET A 449 1.57 14.57 -7.74
N THR A 450 1.44 15.50 -8.69
CA THR A 450 1.52 16.95 -8.44
C THR A 450 0.17 17.52 -8.06
N ALA A 451 0.12 18.36 -7.02
CA ALA A 451 -1.09 19.09 -6.63
C ALA A 451 -1.35 20.29 -7.54
N HIS A 452 -2.61 20.60 -7.86
CA HIS A 452 -2.98 21.85 -8.55
C HIS A 452 -2.94 23.05 -7.59
N ILE A 453 -1.75 23.42 -7.12
CA ILE A 453 -1.52 24.53 -6.17
C ILE A 453 -0.47 25.51 -6.69
N LEU A 454 -0.62 26.80 -6.36
CA LEU A 454 0.39 27.83 -6.63
C LEU A 454 1.31 27.99 -5.41
N VAL A 455 2.62 27.81 -5.62
CA VAL A 455 3.64 27.86 -4.56
C VAL A 455 4.54 29.06 -4.79
N THR A 456 4.22 30.20 -4.17
CA THR A 456 4.78 31.49 -4.60
C THR A 456 6.29 31.64 -4.36
N CYS A 457 6.89 30.83 -3.49
CA CYS A 457 8.34 30.82 -3.29
C CYS A 457 9.10 30.07 -4.40
N LEU A 458 8.42 29.29 -5.25
CA LEU A 458 8.98 28.64 -6.43
C LEU A 458 8.51 29.30 -7.73
N ASP A 459 7.22 29.62 -7.82
CA ASP A 459 6.61 30.21 -9.01
C ASP A 459 5.41 31.08 -8.60
N THR A 460 5.41 32.34 -9.01
CA THR A 460 4.35 33.32 -8.68
C THR A 460 3.19 33.32 -9.67
N THR A 461 3.27 32.54 -10.74
CA THR A 461 2.32 32.60 -11.86
C THR A 461 1.73 31.25 -12.22
N LEU A 462 2.55 30.20 -12.28
CA LEU A 462 2.11 28.87 -12.71
C LEU A 462 1.93 27.93 -11.51
N PRO A 463 0.80 27.23 -11.41
CA PRO A 463 0.64 26.15 -10.44
C PRO A 463 1.67 25.03 -10.67
N ALA A 464 1.94 24.28 -9.61
CA ALA A 464 2.91 23.19 -9.59
C ALA A 464 2.89 22.23 -10.80
N PRO A 465 1.75 21.69 -11.28
CA PRO A 465 1.71 20.81 -12.46
C PRO A 465 2.22 21.48 -13.74
N LEU A 466 2.14 22.80 -13.85
CA LEU A 466 2.47 23.57 -15.05
C LEU A 466 3.80 24.31 -14.92
N SER A 467 4.47 24.26 -13.76
CA SER A 467 5.67 25.05 -13.47
C SER A 467 6.96 24.25 -13.64
N PRO A 468 7.85 24.63 -14.58
CA PRO A 468 9.20 24.06 -14.66
C PRO A 468 10.03 24.36 -13.40
N ALA A 469 9.78 25.46 -12.69
CA ALA A 469 10.48 25.78 -11.45
C ALA A 469 10.17 24.75 -10.35
N VAL A 470 8.92 24.30 -10.28
CA VAL A 470 8.50 23.26 -9.33
C VAL A 470 8.96 21.87 -9.77
N LEU A 471 8.66 21.45 -11.00
CA LEU A 471 8.91 20.07 -11.42
C LEU A 471 10.35 19.82 -11.85
N THR A 472 10.93 20.69 -12.66
CA THR A 472 12.33 20.51 -13.09
C THR A 472 13.29 21.10 -12.04
N GLY A 473 13.05 22.32 -11.58
CA GLY A 473 13.90 23.00 -10.61
C GLY A 473 13.92 22.31 -9.24
N TYR A 474 12.77 22.18 -8.61
CA TYR A 474 12.69 21.63 -7.25
C TYR A 474 12.66 20.10 -7.23
N LEU A 475 11.73 19.44 -7.92
CA LEU A 475 11.60 17.97 -7.86
C LEU A 475 12.78 17.22 -8.53
N ARG A 476 13.12 17.54 -9.79
CA ARG A 476 14.21 16.84 -10.50
C ARG A 476 15.60 17.29 -10.03
N ASN A 477 15.88 18.59 -9.99
CA ASN A 477 17.25 19.07 -9.73
C ASN A 477 17.60 19.16 -8.25
N ASN A 478 16.70 19.65 -7.39
CA ASN A 478 16.99 19.83 -5.96
C ASN A 478 16.70 18.58 -5.12
N ILE A 479 15.59 17.87 -5.37
CA ILE A 479 15.26 16.62 -4.67
C ILE A 479 15.95 15.40 -5.32
N GLY A 480 16.16 15.41 -6.64
CA GLY A 480 16.84 14.31 -7.34
C GLY A 480 15.92 13.16 -7.74
N PHE A 481 14.62 13.41 -7.92
CA PHE A 481 13.68 12.37 -8.31
C PHE A 481 13.87 11.94 -9.77
N ASP A 482 14.02 10.64 -10.05
CA ASP A 482 14.06 10.10 -11.43
C ASP A 482 12.89 9.14 -11.76
N GLY A 483 11.96 8.94 -10.82
CA GLY A 483 10.73 8.17 -11.05
C GLY A 483 9.71 8.89 -11.93
N VAL A 484 8.52 8.32 -12.08
CA VAL A 484 7.46 8.88 -12.92
C VAL A 484 6.78 10.05 -12.19
N CYS A 485 6.72 11.22 -12.83
CA CYS A 485 5.92 12.35 -12.34
C CYS A 485 4.60 12.39 -13.10
N MET A 486 3.49 12.61 -12.40
CA MET A 486 2.18 12.72 -13.00
C MET A 486 1.37 13.87 -12.45
N THR A 487 0.45 14.40 -13.26
CA THR A 487 -0.52 15.38 -12.76
C THR A 487 -1.54 14.72 -11.83
N ASP A 488 -2.14 15.50 -10.93
CA ASP A 488 -3.49 15.18 -10.44
C ASP A 488 -4.49 15.30 -11.62
N SER A 489 -5.76 14.92 -11.41
CA SER A 489 -6.77 14.91 -12.46
C SER A 489 -6.89 16.28 -13.15
N MET A 490 -6.61 16.31 -14.44
CA MET A 490 -6.68 17.54 -15.24
C MET A 490 -8.12 18.03 -15.46
N GLY A 491 -9.13 17.26 -15.05
CA GLY A 491 -10.52 17.70 -15.04
C GLY A 491 -10.93 18.52 -13.80
N MET A 492 -10.02 18.80 -12.88
CA MET A 492 -10.31 19.55 -11.65
C MET A 492 -10.44 21.06 -11.89
N GLY A 493 -11.25 21.73 -11.06
CA GLY A 493 -11.56 23.16 -11.21
C GLY A 493 -10.41 24.13 -10.95
N ALA A 494 -9.34 23.73 -10.25
CA ALA A 494 -8.24 24.62 -9.87
C ALA A 494 -7.54 25.29 -11.06
N LEU A 495 -7.46 24.64 -12.22
CA LEU A 495 -6.77 25.21 -13.38
C LEU A 495 -7.71 26.03 -14.29
N ALA A 496 -9.02 25.81 -14.19
CA ALA A 496 -10.02 26.32 -15.14
C ALA A 496 -10.05 27.86 -15.31
N ASN A 497 -9.56 28.63 -14.33
CA ASN A 497 -9.59 30.09 -14.33
C ASN A 497 -8.25 30.76 -14.69
N LEU A 498 -7.26 29.99 -15.16
CA LEU A 498 -5.94 30.52 -15.53
C LEU A 498 -5.87 31.17 -16.92
N GLY A 499 -6.94 31.03 -17.72
CA GLY A 499 -6.99 31.53 -19.09
C GLY A 499 -6.39 30.58 -20.14
N TYR A 500 -6.07 29.34 -19.74
CA TYR A 500 -5.64 28.26 -20.64
C TYR A 500 -6.80 27.31 -20.92
N THR A 501 -6.80 26.67 -22.10
CA THR A 501 -7.66 25.51 -22.34
C THR A 501 -7.05 24.26 -21.70
N ASN A 502 -7.86 23.24 -21.42
CA ASN A 502 -7.36 22.01 -20.82
C ASN A 502 -6.29 21.32 -21.68
N GLU A 503 -6.40 21.41 -23.00
CA GLU A 503 -5.40 20.92 -23.94
C GLU A 503 -4.07 21.68 -23.83
N GLN A 504 -4.12 23.00 -23.63
CA GLN A 504 -2.92 23.81 -23.39
C GLN A 504 -2.27 23.45 -22.05
N GLU A 505 -3.07 23.25 -21.00
CA GLU A 505 -2.59 22.81 -19.69
C GLU A 505 -1.89 21.44 -19.79
N CYS A 506 -2.43 20.50 -20.58
CA CYS A 506 -1.80 19.20 -20.82
C CYS A 506 -0.41 19.33 -21.47
N VAL A 507 -0.27 20.21 -22.48
CA VAL A 507 1.02 20.49 -23.13
C VAL A 507 2.00 21.11 -22.13
N MET A 508 1.54 22.12 -21.38
CA MET A 508 2.35 22.81 -20.37
C MET A 508 2.82 21.84 -19.27
N ALA A 509 1.98 20.91 -18.84
CA ALA A 509 2.35 19.91 -17.82
C ALA A 509 3.51 19.02 -18.28
N ILE A 510 3.49 18.55 -19.53
CA ILE A 510 4.57 17.73 -20.11
C ILE A 510 5.86 18.54 -20.24
N GLN A 511 5.75 19.80 -20.67
CA GLN A 511 6.88 20.74 -20.77
C GLN A 511 7.51 21.02 -19.40
N ALA A 512 6.69 21.18 -18.36
CA ALA A 512 7.14 21.46 -17.00
C ALA A 512 7.94 20.31 -16.39
N GLY A 513 7.59 19.06 -16.73
CA GLY A 513 8.31 17.88 -16.27
C GLY A 513 7.44 16.68 -15.89
N ASN A 514 6.12 16.76 -16.06
CA ASN A 514 5.26 15.59 -15.92
C ASN A 514 5.55 14.58 -17.04
N ASP A 515 5.57 13.30 -16.68
CA ASP A 515 5.68 12.18 -17.61
C ASP A 515 4.28 11.64 -17.96
N ILE A 516 3.31 11.71 -17.04
CA ILE A 516 1.91 11.31 -17.26
C ILE A 516 0.96 12.49 -17.01
N VAL A 517 0.01 12.68 -17.93
CA VAL A 517 -1.17 13.54 -17.79
C VAL A 517 -2.36 12.67 -17.37
N LEU A 518 -2.88 12.90 -16.18
CA LEU A 518 -3.98 12.13 -15.60
C LEU A 518 -5.33 12.75 -15.95
N SER A 519 -6.22 11.94 -16.51
CA SER A 519 -7.64 12.24 -16.75
C SER A 519 -7.90 13.63 -17.38
N PRO A 520 -7.36 13.92 -18.58
CA PRO A 520 -7.74 15.12 -19.33
C PRO A 520 -9.24 15.12 -19.67
N ASN A 521 -9.84 16.30 -19.82
CA ASN A 521 -11.26 16.44 -20.17
C ASN A 521 -11.58 15.83 -21.54
N SER A 522 -10.64 15.93 -22.48
CA SER A 522 -10.73 15.37 -23.82
C SER A 522 -9.43 14.70 -24.21
N LEU A 523 -9.41 13.36 -24.26
CA LEU A 523 -8.23 12.62 -24.71
C LEU A 523 -7.84 13.01 -26.13
N SER A 524 -8.80 13.08 -27.06
CA SER A 524 -8.52 13.41 -28.46
C SER A 524 -7.98 14.83 -28.62
N GLY A 525 -8.53 15.79 -27.87
CA GLY A 525 -8.06 17.18 -27.89
C GLY A 525 -6.65 17.31 -27.31
N ALA A 526 -6.42 16.73 -26.13
CA ALA A 526 -5.11 16.77 -25.48
C ALA A 526 -4.04 16.05 -26.31
N PHE A 527 -4.37 14.89 -26.89
CA PHE A 527 -3.46 14.15 -27.78
C PHE A 527 -3.08 14.99 -29.01
N ALA A 528 -4.05 15.61 -29.69
CA ALA A 528 -3.80 16.44 -30.86
C ALA A 528 -2.95 17.69 -30.52
N ALA A 529 -3.17 18.30 -29.35
CA ALA A 529 -2.38 19.41 -28.87
C ALA A 529 -0.92 19.01 -28.58
N VAL A 530 -0.71 17.87 -27.92
CA VAL A 530 0.64 17.33 -27.69
C VAL A 530 1.32 16.95 -29.00
N GLN A 531 0.60 16.34 -29.95
CA GLN A 531 1.11 16.04 -31.29
C GLN A 531 1.58 17.31 -32.01
N SER A 532 0.80 18.39 -31.94
CA SER A 532 1.16 19.70 -32.52
C SER A 532 2.37 20.33 -31.81
N ALA A 533 2.45 20.21 -30.49
CA ALA A 533 3.58 20.71 -29.71
C ALA A 533 4.87 19.94 -30.01
N VAL A 534 4.80 18.62 -30.23
CA VAL A 534 5.94 17.81 -30.65
C VAL A 534 6.36 18.16 -32.09
N ALA A 535 5.41 18.28 -33.02
CA ALA A 535 5.68 18.63 -34.41
C ALA A 535 6.33 20.01 -34.58
N SER A 536 5.95 20.97 -33.74
CA SER A 536 6.55 22.33 -33.73
C SER A 536 7.86 22.42 -32.96
N GLY A 537 8.26 21.37 -32.22
CA GLY A 537 9.45 21.36 -31.37
C GLY A 537 9.26 22.02 -29.99
N ALA A 538 8.05 22.51 -29.68
CA ALA A 538 7.70 23.02 -28.36
C ALA A 538 7.80 21.94 -27.26
N ILE A 539 7.54 20.68 -27.62
CA ILE A 539 7.99 19.50 -26.86
C ILE A 539 9.06 18.81 -27.70
N THR A 540 10.29 18.75 -27.18
CA THR A 540 11.39 18.10 -27.91
C THR A 540 11.24 16.58 -27.90
N GLN A 541 11.77 15.92 -28.94
CA GLN A 541 11.84 14.45 -28.98
C GLN A 541 12.58 13.88 -27.77
N ALA A 542 13.64 14.55 -27.30
CA ALA A 542 14.37 14.15 -26.11
C ALA A 542 13.50 14.19 -24.84
N ARG A 543 12.67 15.23 -24.67
CA ARG A 543 11.73 15.31 -23.53
C ARG A 543 10.68 14.21 -23.60
N LEU A 544 10.12 13.96 -24.79
CA LEU A 544 9.16 12.89 -25.03
C LEU A 544 9.77 11.51 -24.70
N ASP A 545 10.94 11.22 -25.27
CA ASP A 545 11.65 9.95 -25.05
C ASP A 545 12.00 9.75 -23.58
N GLN A 546 12.40 10.80 -22.87
CA GLN A 546 12.69 10.74 -21.44
C GLN A 546 11.46 10.32 -20.62
N SER A 547 10.28 10.89 -20.89
CA SER A 547 9.04 10.49 -20.20
C SER A 547 8.70 9.03 -20.47
N VAL A 548 8.68 8.65 -21.75
CA VAL A 548 8.29 7.29 -22.16
C VAL A 548 9.27 6.27 -21.60
N MET A 549 10.57 6.58 -21.56
CA MET A 549 11.59 5.76 -20.93
C MET A 549 11.25 5.47 -19.46
N ARG A 550 10.86 6.47 -18.66
CA ARG A 550 10.48 6.28 -17.26
C ARG A 550 9.23 5.42 -17.11
N ILE A 551 8.23 5.65 -17.96
CA ILE A 551 6.97 4.88 -17.95
C ILE A 551 7.20 3.41 -18.32
N LEU A 552 7.94 3.14 -19.40
CA LEU A 552 8.23 1.76 -19.83
C LEU A 552 9.09 1.02 -18.82
N LYS A 553 10.07 1.71 -18.22
CA LYS A 553 10.82 1.20 -17.08
C LYS A 553 9.85 0.80 -15.98
N LEU A 554 9.07 1.73 -15.44
CA LEU A 554 8.11 1.45 -14.36
C LEU A 554 7.24 0.22 -14.66
N LYS A 555 6.64 0.13 -15.85
CA LYS A 555 5.85 -1.03 -16.30
C LYS A 555 6.64 -2.34 -16.25
N ARG A 556 7.89 -2.34 -16.71
CA ARG A 556 8.77 -3.51 -16.65
C ARG A 556 9.20 -3.84 -15.22
N ARG A 557 9.40 -2.85 -14.35
CA ARG A 557 9.79 -3.07 -12.94
C ARG A 557 8.83 -4.02 -12.24
N TYR A 558 7.55 -3.84 -12.54
CA TYR A 558 6.43 -4.56 -11.96
C TYR A 558 5.96 -5.75 -12.82
N GLY A 559 6.80 -6.23 -13.74
CA GLY A 559 6.58 -7.47 -14.51
C GLY A 559 5.44 -7.41 -15.54
N LEU A 560 4.97 -6.21 -15.89
CA LEU A 560 3.77 -6.07 -16.73
C LEU A 560 4.00 -6.49 -18.19
N PHE A 561 5.25 -6.52 -18.67
CA PHE A 561 5.55 -6.97 -20.03
C PHE A 561 5.55 -8.49 -20.16
N GLU A 562 5.84 -9.17 -19.06
CA GLU A 562 5.92 -10.62 -18.99
C GLU A 562 4.54 -11.21 -18.73
N ASP A 563 3.80 -10.68 -17.75
CA ASP A 563 2.46 -11.15 -17.43
C ASP A 563 1.61 -10.06 -16.74
N PRO A 564 0.85 -9.27 -17.51
CA PRO A 564 0.02 -8.18 -16.98
C PRO A 564 -1.34 -8.63 -16.40
N TYR A 565 -1.65 -9.93 -16.41
CA TYR A 565 -2.98 -10.45 -16.06
C TYR A 565 -3.10 -10.79 -14.56
N VAL A 566 -4.31 -11.09 -14.10
CA VAL A 566 -4.57 -11.61 -12.75
C VAL A 566 -5.58 -12.75 -12.80
N ASP A 567 -5.59 -13.58 -11.76
CA ASP A 567 -6.63 -14.59 -11.58
C ASP A 567 -7.88 -13.93 -11.01
N ALA A 568 -8.95 -13.92 -11.81
CA ALA A 568 -10.20 -13.27 -11.43
C ALA A 568 -10.98 -14.06 -10.38
N ASP A 569 -10.82 -15.37 -10.32
CA ASP A 569 -11.52 -16.21 -9.35
C ASP A 569 -10.85 -16.06 -7.98
N ALA A 570 -9.51 -16.07 -7.94
CA ALA A 570 -8.74 -15.84 -6.71
C ALA A 570 -8.93 -14.43 -6.12
N ALA A 571 -9.29 -13.44 -6.94
CA ALA A 571 -9.49 -12.06 -6.48
C ALA A 571 -10.55 -11.94 -5.37
N ALA A 572 -11.60 -12.77 -5.41
CA ALA A 572 -12.67 -12.76 -4.41
C ALA A 572 -12.23 -13.31 -3.05
N ASP A 573 -11.25 -14.22 -3.03
CA ASP A 573 -10.72 -14.81 -1.80
C ASP A 573 -9.70 -13.89 -1.11
N ILE A 574 -9.02 -13.05 -1.88
CA ILE A 574 -8.02 -12.09 -1.36
C ILE A 574 -8.71 -10.83 -0.83
N VAL A 575 -9.63 -10.23 -1.59
CA VAL A 575 -10.24 -8.95 -1.25
C VAL A 575 -11.16 -9.09 -0.04
N GLY A 576 -10.82 -8.42 1.06
CA GLY A 576 -11.60 -8.46 2.30
C GLY A 576 -11.50 -9.79 3.04
N SER A 577 -10.45 -10.58 2.80
CA SER A 577 -10.19 -11.86 3.47
C SER A 577 -10.19 -11.72 4.99
N VAL A 578 -10.41 -12.83 5.70
CA VAL A 578 -10.44 -12.84 7.18
C VAL A 578 -9.13 -12.30 7.77
N ASP A 579 -7.98 -12.66 7.17
CA ASP A 579 -6.66 -12.21 7.63
C ASP A 579 -6.43 -10.72 7.36
N HIS A 580 -6.90 -10.22 6.21
CA HIS A 580 -6.88 -8.80 5.92
C HIS A 580 -7.74 -8.01 6.91
N ARG A 581 -8.92 -8.51 7.27
CA ARG A 581 -9.81 -7.90 8.27
C ARG A 581 -9.23 -7.94 9.67
N ALA A 582 -8.53 -9.01 10.04
CA ALA A 582 -7.82 -9.10 11.31
C ALA A 582 -6.70 -8.04 11.38
N THR A 583 -5.92 -7.90 10.29
CA THR A 583 -4.90 -6.86 10.17
C THR A 583 -5.52 -5.45 10.23
N GLU A 584 -6.63 -5.23 9.52
CA GLU A 584 -7.39 -3.97 9.52
C GLU A 584 -7.81 -3.56 10.94
N LEU A 585 -8.30 -4.52 11.73
CA LEU A 585 -8.68 -4.29 13.13
C LEU A 585 -7.47 -4.00 14.02
N ALA A 586 -6.38 -4.76 13.87
CA ALA A 586 -5.15 -4.54 14.63
C ALA A 586 -4.57 -3.14 14.38
N VAL A 587 -4.53 -2.72 13.11
CA VAL A 587 -4.11 -1.37 12.72
C VAL A 587 -5.06 -0.30 13.27
N ALA A 588 -6.37 -0.55 13.27
CA ALA A 588 -7.33 0.38 13.87
C ALA A 588 -7.14 0.53 15.38
N ARG A 589 -6.90 -0.56 16.11
CA ARG A 589 -6.63 -0.56 17.56
C ARG A 589 -5.39 0.28 17.90
N ALA A 590 -4.28 0.04 17.20
CA ALA A 590 -3.04 0.80 17.37
C ALA A 590 -3.20 2.31 17.08
N GLY A 591 -4.20 2.67 16.27
CA GLY A 591 -4.51 4.05 15.95
C GLY A 591 -5.47 4.74 16.92
N ILE A 592 -6.12 4.03 17.86
CA ILE A 592 -7.06 4.66 18.79
C ILE A 592 -6.31 5.50 19.83
N THR A 593 -6.59 6.80 19.88
CA THR A 593 -5.96 7.73 20.82
C THR A 593 -6.93 8.12 21.92
N LEU A 594 -6.65 7.70 23.16
CA LEU A 594 -7.37 8.18 24.33
C LEU A 594 -6.78 9.51 24.79
N VAL A 595 -7.47 10.62 24.51
CA VAL A 595 -6.97 11.98 24.81
C VAL A 595 -7.27 12.37 26.25
N ARG A 596 -8.41 11.92 26.78
CA ARG A 596 -8.84 12.22 28.15
C ARG A 596 -9.58 11.05 28.76
N ASN A 597 -9.26 10.75 30.02
CA ASN A 597 -9.95 9.75 30.85
C ASN A 597 -10.11 10.25 32.30
N ALA A 598 -11.03 11.19 32.54
CA ALA A 598 -11.23 11.76 33.87
C ALA A 598 -11.77 10.70 34.84
N ASN A 599 -11.19 10.64 36.04
CA ASN A 599 -11.58 9.71 37.13
C ASN A 599 -11.51 8.21 36.76
N GLY A 600 -10.77 7.83 35.73
CA GLY A 600 -10.63 6.42 35.33
C GLY A 600 -11.95 5.79 34.89
N VAL A 601 -12.76 6.50 34.09
CA VAL A 601 -14.04 6.00 33.57
C VAL A 601 -13.83 4.83 32.60
N LEU A 602 -12.76 4.87 31.81
CA LEU A 602 -12.30 3.73 31.01
C LEU A 602 -11.20 2.96 31.74
N PRO A 603 -11.14 1.61 31.62
CA PRO A 603 -12.06 0.78 30.85
C PRO A 603 -13.44 0.69 31.53
N LEU A 604 -14.49 0.63 30.72
CA LEU A 604 -15.85 0.70 31.19
C LEU A 604 -16.30 -0.66 31.75
N HIS A 605 -16.60 -0.68 33.05
CA HIS A 605 -17.15 -1.86 33.73
C HIS A 605 -18.61 -1.62 34.11
N LEU A 606 -19.53 -2.37 33.49
CA LEU A 606 -20.97 -2.28 33.71
C LEU A 606 -21.54 -3.60 34.22
N ASN A 607 -22.62 -3.53 34.99
CA ASN A 607 -23.46 -4.69 35.26
C ASN A 607 -24.35 -4.96 34.03
N PRO A 608 -24.81 -6.20 33.80
CA PRO A 608 -25.67 -6.52 32.65
C PRO A 608 -26.94 -5.66 32.53
N ASP A 609 -27.50 -5.23 33.65
CA ASP A 609 -28.73 -4.42 33.70
C ASP A 609 -28.49 -2.90 33.57
N ASP A 610 -27.22 -2.45 33.61
CA ASP A 610 -26.92 -1.03 33.42
C ASP A 610 -27.30 -0.61 32.01
N LYS A 611 -27.96 0.54 31.85
CA LYS A 611 -28.40 1.00 30.53
C LYS A 611 -27.33 1.85 29.87
N VAL A 612 -26.91 1.48 28.67
CA VAL A 612 -26.06 2.32 27.81
C VAL A 612 -26.94 3.10 26.83
N LEU A 613 -26.71 4.41 26.74
CA LEU A 613 -27.25 5.22 25.64
C LEU A 613 -26.11 5.47 24.63
N LEU A 614 -26.25 4.93 23.43
CA LEU A 614 -25.38 5.24 22.29
C LEU A 614 -26.03 6.31 21.42
N VAL A 615 -25.34 7.43 21.19
CA VAL A 615 -25.76 8.49 20.28
C VAL A 615 -24.73 8.57 19.16
N THR A 616 -25.13 8.30 17.92
CA THR A 616 -24.20 8.40 16.78
C THR A 616 -24.62 9.52 15.85
N VAL A 617 -23.71 10.47 15.61
CA VAL A 617 -23.84 11.43 14.52
C VAL A 617 -23.57 10.68 13.21
N ALA A 618 -24.60 10.56 12.38
CA ALA A 618 -24.54 9.83 11.12
C ALA A 618 -23.70 10.60 10.09
N SER A 619 -22.44 10.18 9.90
CA SER A 619 -21.57 10.64 8.80
C SER A 619 -21.97 10.00 7.46
N THR A 620 -22.50 8.78 7.51
CA THR A 620 -23.16 8.05 6.41
C THR A 620 -24.51 7.51 6.88
N SER A 621 -25.36 7.08 5.94
CA SER A 621 -26.70 6.56 6.26
C SER A 621 -26.69 5.33 7.17
N ASP A 622 -25.59 4.58 7.20
CA ASP A 622 -25.44 3.31 7.91
C ASP A 622 -24.43 3.35 9.09
N ALA A 623 -23.68 4.44 9.28
CA ALA A 623 -22.65 4.52 10.33
C ALA A 623 -23.22 4.24 11.73
N ALA A 624 -24.41 4.77 12.02
CA ALA A 624 -25.06 4.60 13.32
C ALA A 624 -25.43 3.14 13.62
N SER A 625 -25.94 2.39 12.64
CA SER A 625 -26.28 0.97 12.85
C SER A 625 -25.01 0.11 12.97
N ARG A 626 -23.96 0.43 12.20
CA ARG A 626 -22.66 -0.24 12.29
C ARG A 626 -22.05 -0.07 13.69
N PHE A 627 -21.95 1.16 14.21
CA PHE A 627 -21.40 1.36 15.56
C PHE A 627 -22.28 0.74 16.66
N ALA A 628 -23.61 0.84 16.53
CA ALA A 628 -24.53 0.21 17.46
C ALA A 628 -24.35 -1.32 17.54
N SER A 629 -24.02 -1.99 16.43
CA SER A 629 -23.77 -3.43 16.44
C SER A 629 -22.56 -3.82 17.30
N TYR A 630 -21.46 -3.06 17.23
CA TYR A 630 -20.27 -3.32 18.04
C TYR A 630 -20.51 -3.04 19.52
N ILE A 631 -21.17 -1.93 19.86
CA ILE A 631 -21.48 -1.61 21.27
C ILE A 631 -22.49 -2.60 21.86
N THR A 632 -23.52 -3.00 21.11
CA THR A 632 -24.52 -3.98 21.60
C THR A 632 -23.92 -5.37 21.77
N ALA A 633 -22.93 -5.74 20.96
CA ALA A 633 -22.18 -6.99 21.13
C ALA A 633 -21.35 -7.01 22.42
N LYS A 634 -20.84 -5.86 22.87
CA LYS A 634 -20.15 -5.72 24.16
C LYS A 634 -21.13 -5.60 25.33
N HIS A 635 -22.27 -4.95 25.12
CA HIS A 635 -23.27 -4.70 26.16
C HIS A 635 -24.70 -4.69 25.61
N ALA A 636 -25.45 -5.77 25.86
CA ALA A 636 -26.77 -6.00 25.25
C ALA A 636 -27.83 -4.95 25.64
N ASN A 637 -27.77 -4.37 26.85
CA ASN A 637 -28.69 -3.34 27.30
C ASN A 637 -28.30 -1.94 26.79
N THR A 638 -28.18 -1.81 25.47
CA THR A 638 -27.83 -0.58 24.75
C THR A 638 -29.03 -0.04 23.98
N THR A 639 -29.37 1.23 24.20
CA THR A 639 -30.31 1.98 23.36
C THR A 639 -29.53 2.88 22.42
N SER A 640 -29.73 2.75 21.11
CA SER A 640 -29.03 3.57 20.10
C SER A 640 -29.94 4.65 19.50
N MET A 641 -29.41 5.87 19.34
CA MET A 641 -30.03 6.97 18.61
C MET A 641 -29.11 7.46 17.50
N SER A 642 -29.67 7.66 16.30
CA SER A 642 -28.98 8.29 15.16
C SER A 642 -29.42 9.74 15.02
N ILE A 643 -28.46 10.65 14.84
CA ILE A 643 -28.72 12.09 14.68
C ILE A 643 -27.94 12.65 13.48
N SER A 644 -28.41 13.77 12.92
CA SER A 644 -27.69 14.48 11.87
C SER A 644 -26.48 15.25 12.44
N THR A 645 -25.60 15.73 11.55
CA THR A 645 -24.49 16.62 11.92
C THR A 645 -24.94 17.96 12.48
N SER A 646 -26.23 18.33 12.35
CA SER A 646 -26.78 19.57 12.92
C SER A 646 -28.13 19.29 13.58
N PRO A 647 -28.16 18.61 14.75
CA PRO A 647 -29.40 18.22 15.40
C PRO A 647 -30.16 19.45 15.90
N GLY A 648 -31.45 19.55 15.57
CA GLY A 648 -32.33 20.62 16.05
C GLY A 648 -32.59 20.55 17.56
N SER A 649 -33.19 21.60 18.13
CA SER A 649 -33.44 21.69 19.58
C SER A 649 -34.29 20.55 20.13
N SER A 650 -35.31 20.09 19.39
CA SER A 650 -36.17 18.96 19.78
C SER A 650 -35.41 17.63 19.83
N THR A 651 -34.56 17.37 18.83
CA THR A 651 -33.68 16.20 18.80
C THR A 651 -32.71 16.22 19.97
N ARG A 652 -32.06 17.37 20.23
CA ARG A 652 -31.14 17.51 21.36
C ARG A 652 -31.83 17.27 22.70
N ALA A 653 -33.02 17.85 22.90
CA ALA A 653 -33.81 17.62 24.10
C ALA A 653 -34.19 16.13 24.27
N SER A 654 -34.54 15.45 23.18
CA SER A 654 -34.87 14.01 23.20
C SER A 654 -33.67 13.16 23.63
N VAL A 655 -32.48 13.46 23.12
CA VAL A 655 -31.23 12.78 23.51
C VAL A 655 -30.90 13.03 24.98
N VAL A 656 -30.99 14.27 25.46
CA VAL A 656 -30.75 14.60 26.87
C VAL A 656 -31.75 13.92 27.80
N ASN A 657 -33.02 13.84 27.41
CA ASN A 657 -34.04 13.12 28.17
C ASN A 657 -33.74 11.61 28.23
N ALA A 658 -33.29 11.01 27.13
CA ALA A 658 -32.89 9.61 27.11
C ALA A 658 -31.71 9.33 28.05
N ALA A 659 -30.75 10.27 28.13
CA ALA A 659 -29.56 10.16 28.99
C ALA A 659 -29.89 10.11 30.49
N ALA A 660 -31.02 10.68 30.94
CA ALA A 660 -31.40 10.66 32.35
C ALA A 660 -31.52 9.23 32.91
N SER A 661 -32.00 8.29 32.08
CA SER A 661 -32.17 6.87 32.42
C SER A 661 -30.94 5.99 32.21
N ALA A 662 -29.87 6.53 31.61
CA ALA A 662 -28.67 5.77 31.29
C ALA A 662 -27.69 5.74 32.49
N ALA A 663 -26.96 4.63 32.63
CA ALA A 663 -25.80 4.53 33.50
C ALA A 663 -24.61 5.29 32.89
N VAL A 664 -24.46 5.22 31.57
CA VAL A 664 -23.40 5.89 30.79
C VAL A 664 -23.94 6.29 29.41
N VAL A 665 -23.43 7.39 28.88
CA VAL A 665 -23.71 7.84 27.51
C VAL A 665 -22.45 7.74 26.68
N ILE A 666 -22.53 7.02 25.56
CA ILE A 666 -21.50 7.01 24.52
C ILE A 666 -22.02 7.90 23.39
N ILE A 667 -21.27 8.93 23.01
CA ILE A 667 -21.61 9.81 21.88
C ILE A 667 -20.48 9.78 20.84
N ALA A 668 -20.80 9.37 19.63
CA ALA A 668 -19.91 9.46 18.49
C ALA A 668 -20.17 10.75 17.70
N THR A 669 -19.20 11.68 17.74
CA THR A 669 -19.23 12.99 17.07
C THR A 669 -18.55 12.92 15.71
N TYR A 670 -18.89 13.84 14.81
CA TYR A 670 -18.23 13.95 13.51
C TYR A 670 -18.00 15.42 13.16
N GLU A 671 -16.73 15.82 13.23
CA GLU A 671 -16.24 17.17 12.94
C GLU A 671 -17.07 18.29 13.60
N ALA A 672 -17.39 18.17 14.89
CA ALA A 672 -18.25 19.12 15.58
C ALA A 672 -17.70 20.56 15.59
N GLN A 673 -16.41 20.79 15.32
CA GLN A 673 -15.86 22.13 15.08
C GLN A 673 -16.54 22.87 13.91
N ASN A 674 -17.08 22.14 12.95
CA ASN A 674 -17.82 22.67 11.81
C ASN A 674 -19.35 22.75 12.07
N TYR A 675 -19.84 22.17 13.18
CA TYR A 675 -21.25 22.02 13.46
C TYR A 675 -21.61 22.30 14.93
N SER A 676 -21.82 23.57 15.26
CA SER A 676 -22.06 24.05 16.63
C SER A 676 -23.23 23.40 17.38
N ASN A 677 -24.21 22.84 16.67
CA ASN A 677 -25.33 22.10 17.28
C ASN A 677 -24.87 20.77 17.92
N GLN A 678 -23.82 20.12 17.41
CA GLN A 678 -23.21 18.95 18.04
C GLN A 678 -22.51 19.37 19.34
N THR A 679 -21.71 20.44 19.28
CA THR A 679 -21.03 21.02 20.44
C THR A 679 -22.02 21.39 21.55
N THR A 680 -23.16 21.97 21.17
CA THR A 680 -24.25 22.28 22.12
C THR A 680 -24.80 21.01 22.76
N LEU A 681 -25.05 19.95 21.98
CA LEU A 681 -25.56 18.69 22.50
C LEU A 681 -24.57 18.04 23.48
N VAL A 682 -23.27 17.98 23.15
CA VAL A 682 -22.25 17.40 24.03
C VAL A 682 -22.20 18.16 25.36
N ASN A 683 -22.20 19.49 25.33
CA ASN A 683 -22.22 20.30 26.55
C ASN A 683 -23.52 20.13 27.38
N GLN A 684 -24.66 19.95 26.72
CA GLN A 684 -25.92 19.61 27.40
C GLN A 684 -25.88 18.22 28.07
N LEU A 685 -25.23 17.24 27.43
CA LEU A 685 -25.02 15.91 28.01
C LEU A 685 -24.08 15.96 29.21
N ILE A 686 -22.98 16.72 29.13
CA ILE A 686 -22.05 16.94 30.26
C ILE A 686 -22.80 17.53 31.46
N ALA A 687 -23.70 18.50 31.23
CA ALA A 687 -24.48 19.13 32.28
C ALA A 687 -25.45 18.18 33.02
N THR A 688 -25.71 16.97 32.50
CA THR A 688 -26.53 15.96 33.19
C THR A 688 -25.80 15.29 34.37
N GLY A 689 -24.47 15.42 34.45
CA GLY A 689 -23.64 14.75 35.45
C GLY A 689 -23.45 13.24 35.22
N LYS A 690 -23.99 12.68 34.12
CA LYS A 690 -23.75 11.29 33.73
C LYS A 690 -22.31 11.11 33.21
N PRO A 691 -21.71 9.91 33.35
CA PRO A 691 -20.49 9.57 32.63
C PRO A 691 -20.71 9.68 31.11
N ILE A 692 -19.95 10.56 30.45
CA ILE A 692 -20.01 10.77 29.00
C ILE A 692 -18.69 10.29 28.38
N ILE A 693 -18.79 9.36 27.44
CA ILE A 693 -17.70 8.89 26.58
C ILE A 693 -17.92 9.45 25.19
N CYS A 694 -17.05 10.36 24.77
CA CYS A 694 -17.11 10.97 23.44
C CYS A 694 -16.08 10.31 22.51
N VAL A 695 -16.56 9.83 21.36
CA VAL A 695 -15.77 9.16 20.31
C VAL A 695 -15.74 10.05 19.07
N GLY A 696 -14.59 10.67 18.80
CA GLY A 696 -14.39 11.48 17.61
C GLY A 696 -14.17 10.61 16.38
N GLN A 697 -15.13 10.63 15.44
CA GLN A 697 -15.08 9.87 14.18
C GLN A 697 -14.28 10.58 13.08
N GLY A 698 -13.80 11.79 13.32
CA GLY A 698 -13.10 12.61 12.35
C GLY A 698 -11.88 13.30 12.94
N LYS A 699 -11.57 14.51 12.47
CA LYS A 699 -10.42 15.28 12.95
C LYS A 699 -10.54 15.57 14.46
N PRO A 700 -9.44 15.51 15.23
CA PRO A 700 -9.49 15.62 16.69
C PRO A 700 -9.79 17.04 17.21
N TYR A 701 -9.88 18.03 16.32
CA TYR A 701 -10.00 19.46 16.65
C TYR A 701 -11.30 19.83 17.38
N GLU A 702 -12.35 19.02 17.26
CA GLU A 702 -13.65 19.27 17.90
C GLU A 702 -13.60 19.31 19.42
N LEU A 703 -12.62 18.67 20.07
CA LEU A 703 -12.50 18.63 21.52
C LEU A 703 -12.43 20.04 22.14
N ALA A 704 -11.90 21.02 21.40
CA ALA A 704 -11.87 22.42 21.81
C ALA A 704 -13.28 23.00 22.11
N GLY A 705 -14.32 22.49 21.45
CA GLY A 705 -15.72 22.92 21.67
C GLY A 705 -16.35 22.39 22.96
N PHE A 706 -15.79 21.35 23.56
CA PHE A 706 -16.33 20.70 24.77
C PHE A 706 -15.21 20.22 25.69
N ALA A 707 -14.32 21.14 26.05
CA ALA A 707 -13.12 20.91 26.85
C ALA A 707 -13.35 20.30 28.25
N ASN A 708 -14.60 20.15 28.71
CA ASN A 708 -14.96 19.55 30.00
C ASN A 708 -15.52 18.12 29.87
N VAL A 709 -15.56 17.53 28.67
CA VAL A 709 -16.03 16.14 28.50
C VAL A 709 -15.17 15.19 29.33
N PRO A 710 -15.74 14.26 30.14
CA PRO A 710 -14.96 13.37 30.99
C PRO A 710 -14.00 12.46 30.23
N VAL A 711 -14.49 11.85 29.13
CA VAL A 711 -13.71 10.95 28.29
C VAL A 711 -13.78 11.43 26.83
N TYR A 712 -12.63 11.51 26.17
CA TYR A 712 -12.54 11.76 24.73
C TYR A 712 -11.54 10.82 24.07
N LEU A 713 -11.99 10.11 23.04
CA LEU A 713 -11.23 9.13 22.28
C LEU A 713 -11.31 9.48 20.80
N CYS A 714 -10.17 9.48 20.11
CA CYS A 714 -10.11 9.69 18.67
C CYS A 714 -10.09 8.34 17.95
N ALA A 715 -11.10 8.09 17.12
CA ALA A 715 -11.17 6.94 16.24
C ALA A 715 -10.70 7.27 14.80
N TYR A 716 -10.63 8.57 14.47
CA TYR A 716 -10.18 9.15 13.19
C TYR A 716 -10.95 8.70 11.93
N SER A 717 -11.91 7.79 12.05
CA SER A 717 -12.80 7.39 10.98
C SER A 717 -14.12 6.81 11.51
N TYR A 718 -15.09 6.69 10.61
CA TYR A 718 -16.37 6.00 10.81
C TYR A 718 -16.41 4.62 10.10
N ARG A 719 -15.24 4.04 9.79
CA ARG A 719 -15.14 2.70 9.20
C ARG A 719 -15.38 1.61 10.25
N ASN A 720 -15.69 0.41 9.79
CA ASN A 720 -16.02 -0.72 10.66
C ASN A 720 -14.89 -1.07 11.62
N CYS A 721 -13.66 -1.09 11.14
CA CYS A 721 -12.48 -1.34 11.95
C CYS A 721 -12.29 -0.30 13.07
N SER A 722 -12.49 1.00 12.77
CA SER A 722 -12.44 2.07 13.79
C SER A 722 -13.54 1.94 14.84
N PHE A 723 -14.77 1.58 14.45
CA PHE A 723 -15.86 1.34 15.40
C PHE A 723 -15.63 0.12 16.28
N ALA A 724 -15.14 -0.98 15.71
CA ALA A 724 -14.76 -2.17 16.44
C ALA A 724 -13.63 -1.86 17.46
N ALA A 725 -12.57 -1.20 17.00
CA ALA A 725 -11.44 -0.79 17.85
C ALA A 725 -11.87 0.17 18.96
N ALA A 726 -12.73 1.15 18.67
CA ALA A 726 -13.26 2.04 19.70
C ALA A 726 -14.11 1.29 20.73
N ALA A 727 -14.91 0.29 20.31
CA ALA A 727 -15.64 -0.55 21.25
C ALA A 727 -14.69 -1.39 22.12
N ASP A 728 -13.66 -1.99 21.54
CA ASP A 728 -12.65 -2.76 22.29
C ASP A 728 -11.96 -1.89 23.36
N VAL A 729 -11.57 -0.66 23.02
CA VAL A 729 -10.97 0.29 23.97
C VAL A 729 -11.95 0.77 25.04
N ILE A 730 -13.22 1.00 24.68
CA ILE A 730 -14.23 1.41 25.66
C ILE A 730 -14.44 0.33 26.71
N PHE A 731 -14.49 -0.94 26.32
CA PHE A 731 -14.82 -2.06 27.22
C PHE A 731 -13.61 -2.80 27.80
N GLY A 732 -12.38 -2.39 27.50
CA GLY A 732 -11.17 -2.97 28.11
C GLY A 732 -10.59 -4.19 27.40
N ASP A 733 -11.03 -4.48 26.17
CA ASP A 733 -10.46 -5.57 25.35
C ASP A 733 -9.14 -5.16 24.67
N TYR A 734 -8.81 -3.87 24.67
CA TYR A 734 -7.56 -3.32 24.19
C TYR A 734 -7.18 -2.05 24.98
N ASP A 735 -5.96 -2.01 25.53
CA ASP A 735 -5.39 -0.81 26.17
C ASP A 735 -4.88 0.14 25.08
N PRO A 736 -5.42 1.37 24.95
CA PRO A 736 -5.09 2.26 23.85
C PRO A 736 -3.65 2.79 23.94
N ASP A 737 -2.90 2.66 22.86
CA ASP A 737 -1.51 3.10 22.71
C ASP A 737 -1.31 4.20 21.66
N GLY A 738 -2.39 4.62 20.98
CA GLY A 738 -2.36 5.70 20.00
C GLY A 738 -2.00 7.05 20.62
N LEU A 739 -1.22 7.83 19.87
CA LEU A 739 -0.79 9.18 20.21
C LEU A 739 -1.35 10.18 19.21
N LEU A 740 -1.61 11.42 19.62
CA LEU A 740 -2.10 12.46 18.73
C LEU A 740 -1.06 12.76 17.63
N PRO A 741 -1.40 12.57 16.33
CA PRO A 741 -0.50 12.90 15.23
C PRO A 741 -0.55 14.39 14.84
N VAL A 742 -1.42 15.15 15.52
CA VAL A 742 -1.65 16.58 15.39
C VAL A 742 -1.95 17.20 16.75
N SER A 743 -1.58 18.45 16.96
CA SER A 743 -1.98 19.22 18.14
C SER A 743 -3.44 19.64 18.03
N ILE A 744 -4.16 19.73 19.16
CA ILE A 744 -5.55 20.19 19.20
C ILE A 744 -5.57 21.70 19.54
N PRO A 745 -5.88 22.60 18.59
CA PRO A 745 -5.82 24.04 18.82
C PRO A 745 -6.74 24.48 19.95
N GLY A 746 -6.28 25.45 20.76
CA GLY A 746 -7.05 25.97 21.89
C GLY A 746 -7.10 25.05 23.12
N THR A 747 -6.32 23.97 23.13
CA THR A 747 -6.17 23.06 24.28
C THR A 747 -4.70 22.86 24.65
N SER A 748 -4.43 22.14 25.75
CA SER A 748 -3.07 21.73 26.13
C SER A 748 -2.60 20.44 25.46
N TYR A 749 -3.43 19.79 24.64
CA TYR A 749 -3.12 18.51 24.02
C TYR A 749 -2.31 18.73 22.73
N ALA A 750 -1.01 18.45 22.81
CA ALA A 750 -0.07 18.59 21.71
C ALA A 750 0.13 17.28 20.95
N PHE A 751 0.79 17.36 19.78
CA PHE A 751 1.37 16.21 19.10
C PHE A 751 2.09 15.26 20.07
N GLY A 752 1.87 13.95 19.89
CA GLY A 752 2.44 12.89 20.71
C GLY A 752 1.69 12.63 22.03
N TRP A 753 0.56 13.29 22.28
CA TRP A 753 -0.25 13.05 23.48
C TRP A 753 -1.19 11.85 23.32
N GLY A 754 -1.22 10.96 24.32
CA GLY A 754 -2.16 9.85 24.44
C GLY A 754 -2.10 9.26 25.85
N LEU A 755 -3.16 8.58 26.28
CA LEU A 755 -3.27 7.94 27.60
C LEU A 755 -3.49 6.44 27.43
N THR A 756 -2.93 5.66 28.35
CA THR A 756 -3.30 4.27 28.64
C THR A 756 -4.15 4.24 29.91
N TYR A 757 -4.74 3.11 30.30
CA TYR A 757 -5.46 3.00 31.59
C TYR A 757 -5.04 1.82 32.48
#